data_AF-A0A944G9B3-F1
#
_entry.id   AF-A0A944G9B3-F1
#
_cell.length_a   1.000
_cell.length_b   1.000
_cell.length_c   1.000
_cell.angle_alpha   90.00
_cell.angle_beta   90.00
_cell.angle_gamma   90.00
#
_symmetry.space_group_name_H-M   'P 1'
#
loop_
_entity.id
_entity.type
_entity.pdbx_description
1 polymer ?
#
loop_
_entity_poly.entity_id
_entity_poly.type
_entity_poly.pdbx_seq_one_letter_code
_entity_poly.pdbx_strand_id
1 'polypeptide(L)'
;MDKIYLTLISLSALALNSYAEKSLYIPREWQNRTDTLIYSDNDPTNQYTWSKSRSKESENFIVYWDNKYGNTFPTNAPSTYKVDIDDLLSKAEGFYEMNVGKLAFCDENHSNVSKYKMMILLNYTTEWICYGGGYDDTIGALWLSPSTSKPVGHSVAHEVGHSFQYQVYADLKGYTGFRTAIGSGSTFWEQTAQWQANQSYPDLKWEQSWNLFKNTHNYAMTHEWHRYQSYWWHYYLTEKHGIDIIGKLWRHNSGKGVDPNQAYMNMQNIDANALYLDYFHYAMKMATVDLDVARKEADQYFNSLRFDYISLGNSKYQVSYSSCPQSTGFNIIPLNVPQAGTEITTEFTSLANGASLAPNDKKQFFDGEKFTAANVNSYNSVANYSKRGFHLGYVALMNDGSRQYIYDEDIYCTSSDANSEISCKISCVVPEDTKRLFLIVSPSPSEYIQHKWDQDITNDDQWPYTVEFTNTNIYGAANINNGPISDVTINYDVYFPASSSVYVGTSVKVDGTAASSLGTAFQMQAASVGGLMTTWNSAGPTDGHAMFYAVDTNGSINNAASTANGYGHWFDAAGNRCQYASGFVFSEFDEKSMSFSVGQYPGKTKDGDNYTIRQAIKYKKGNETAVATFVFNIHITSSRTGYEISNGGNTASTEIVPEAIYPVGYYSISGSRISSPQRGVNIVKMSDGSFRKIIKN
;
A
#
# COMPACT_ATOMS: atom_id res chain seq x y z
N MET A 1 67.22 39.99 -22.82
CA MET A 1 66.48 40.44 -24.01
C MET A 1 65.44 39.38 -24.32
N ASP A 2 64.22 39.70 -23.92
CA ASP A 2 62.95 39.46 -24.62
C ASP A 2 62.47 38.05 -24.96
N LYS A 3 61.56 37.60 -24.09
CA LYS A 3 60.27 36.90 -24.29
C LYS A 3 59.91 36.48 -25.73
N ILE A 4 59.40 35.25 -25.86
CA ILE A 4 58.05 34.94 -26.36
C ILE A 4 57.68 33.53 -25.85
N TYR A 5 56.62 33.44 -25.04
CA TYR A 5 55.93 32.20 -24.72
C TYR A 5 54.87 31.95 -25.80
N LEU A 6 54.94 30.79 -26.46
CA LEU A 6 53.93 30.34 -27.41
C LEU A 6 52.89 29.50 -26.65
N THR A 7 51.70 30.07 -26.40
CA THR A 7 50.57 29.34 -25.83
C THR A 7 49.87 28.56 -26.95
N LEU A 8 49.92 27.21 -26.89
CA LEU A 8 49.08 26.37 -27.74
C LEU A 8 47.62 26.48 -27.27
N ILE A 9 46.76 27.01 -28.12
CA ILE A 9 45.30 26.91 -27.98
C ILE A 9 44.86 25.62 -28.70
N SER A 10 44.49 24.61 -27.93
CA SER A 10 43.75 23.45 -28.43
C SER A 10 42.30 23.88 -28.71
N LEU A 11 41.96 24.02 -30.00
CA LEU A 11 40.58 24.24 -30.44
C LEU A 11 39.83 22.90 -30.35
N SER A 12 39.10 22.68 -29.26
CA SER A 12 38.05 21.66 -29.21
C SER A 12 36.86 22.15 -30.04
N ALA A 13 36.69 21.60 -31.23
CA ALA A 13 35.50 21.80 -32.03
C ALA A 13 34.31 21.13 -31.31
N LEU A 14 33.53 21.93 -30.58
CA LEU A 14 32.18 21.57 -30.19
C LEU A 14 31.36 21.45 -31.48
N ALA A 15 31.04 20.22 -31.88
CA ALA A 15 30.00 19.97 -32.87
C ALA A 15 28.67 20.39 -32.22
N LEU A 16 28.25 21.63 -32.48
CA LEU A 16 26.87 22.06 -32.29
C LEU A 16 26.05 21.27 -33.31
N ASN A 17 25.39 20.20 -32.87
CA ASN A 17 24.29 19.63 -33.63
C ASN A 17 23.16 20.68 -33.62
N SER A 18 23.08 21.48 -34.68
CA SER A 18 21.89 22.29 -34.94
C SER A 18 20.78 21.33 -35.38
N TYR A 19 19.94 20.87 -34.45
CA TYR A 19 18.66 20.28 -34.82
C TYR A 19 17.83 21.35 -35.54
N ALA A 20 17.17 20.98 -36.64
CA ALA A 20 16.26 21.89 -37.33
C ALA A 20 15.12 22.29 -36.39
N GLU A 21 14.75 23.56 -36.38
CA GLU A 21 13.69 24.08 -35.52
C GLU A 21 12.34 23.42 -35.84
N LYS A 22 11.66 22.86 -34.82
CA LYS A 22 10.35 22.21 -34.96
C LYS A 22 9.31 23.20 -35.48
N SER A 23 8.49 22.78 -36.44
CA SER A 23 7.44 23.61 -37.05
C SER A 23 6.22 23.76 -36.15
N LEU A 24 5.39 24.78 -36.40
CA LEU A 24 4.08 24.90 -35.75
C LEU A 24 3.03 24.11 -36.53
N TYR A 25 2.29 23.25 -35.84
CA TYR A 25 1.11 22.60 -36.40
C TYR A 25 -0.12 23.48 -36.16
N ILE A 26 -0.81 23.87 -37.23
CA ILE A 26 -2.10 24.59 -37.14
C ILE A 26 -3.21 23.55 -37.32
N PRO A 27 -4.07 23.31 -36.32
CA PRO A 27 -5.18 22.36 -36.43
C PRO A 27 -6.07 22.61 -37.63
N ARG A 28 -6.62 21.56 -38.24
CA ARG A 28 -7.51 21.66 -39.40
C ARG A 28 -8.72 22.54 -39.12
N GLU A 29 -9.25 22.47 -37.90
CA GLU A 29 -10.37 23.31 -37.47
C GLU A 29 -10.04 24.80 -37.39
N TRP A 30 -8.76 25.19 -37.38
CA TRP A 30 -8.31 26.59 -37.35
C TRP A 30 -7.98 27.14 -38.74
N GLN A 31 -7.67 26.26 -39.69
CA GLN A 31 -7.22 26.65 -41.02
C GLN A 31 -8.38 27.21 -41.86
N ASN A 32 -8.14 28.34 -42.53
CA ASN A 32 -9.03 28.93 -43.55
C ASN A 32 -10.48 29.15 -43.09
N ARG A 33 -10.72 29.38 -41.80
CA ARG A 33 -12.03 29.73 -41.24
C ARG A 33 -12.28 31.22 -41.38
N THR A 34 -13.30 31.57 -42.17
CA THR A 34 -13.81 32.96 -42.27
C THR A 34 -15.09 33.17 -41.48
N ASP A 35 -15.71 32.08 -41.02
CA ASP A 35 -16.94 32.03 -40.22
C ASP A 35 -16.67 32.09 -38.72
N THR A 36 -15.43 31.80 -38.29
CA THR A 36 -14.99 31.89 -36.88
C THR A 36 -13.65 32.62 -36.78
N LEU A 37 -13.52 33.50 -35.79
CA LEU A 37 -12.26 34.20 -35.48
C LEU A 37 -11.41 33.34 -34.53
N ILE A 38 -10.97 32.17 -34.99
CA ILE A 38 -10.27 31.20 -34.13
C ILE A 38 -8.75 31.41 -34.11
N TYR A 39 -8.11 31.55 -35.27
CA TYR A 39 -6.65 31.69 -35.38
C TYR A 39 -6.24 32.69 -36.46
N SER A 40 -5.19 33.46 -36.18
CA SER A 40 -4.44 34.24 -37.16
C SER A 40 -2.95 34.27 -36.78
N ASP A 41 -2.03 34.27 -37.74
CA ASP A 41 -0.60 34.45 -37.46
C ASP A 41 -0.31 35.86 -36.90
N ASN A 42 -1.05 36.86 -37.36
CA ASN A 42 -0.91 38.25 -36.97
C ASN A 42 -2.27 38.84 -36.62
N ASP A 43 -2.45 39.26 -35.37
CA ASP A 43 -3.74 39.75 -34.86
C ASP A 43 -3.56 41.05 -34.05
N PRO A 44 -3.26 42.18 -34.72
CA PRO A 44 -3.02 43.45 -34.05
C PRO A 44 -4.28 44.03 -33.38
N THR A 45 -5.47 43.55 -33.76
CA THR A 45 -6.75 43.99 -33.20
C THR A 45 -7.25 43.09 -32.07
N ASN A 46 -6.53 42.01 -31.73
CA ASN A 46 -6.90 41.04 -30.71
C ASN A 46 -8.31 40.45 -30.88
N GLN A 47 -8.71 40.14 -32.12
CA GLN A 47 -10.04 39.62 -32.42
C GLN A 47 -10.09 38.09 -32.54
N TYR A 48 -8.97 37.44 -32.85
CA TYR A 48 -8.90 35.97 -32.99
C TYR A 48 -8.62 35.31 -31.65
N THR A 49 -9.30 34.22 -31.28
CA THR A 49 -9.10 33.55 -29.99
C THR A 49 -7.62 33.25 -29.73
N TRP A 50 -6.93 32.66 -30.71
CA TRP A 50 -5.49 32.34 -30.66
C TRP A 50 -4.74 33.11 -31.74
N SER A 51 -3.50 33.50 -31.47
CA SER A 51 -2.65 34.14 -32.48
C SER A 51 -1.18 33.90 -32.21
N LYS A 52 -0.38 33.71 -33.27
CA LYS A 52 1.09 33.64 -33.13
C LYS A 52 1.67 34.94 -32.56
N SER A 53 1.07 36.10 -32.85
CA SER A 53 1.46 37.38 -32.23
C SER A 53 1.19 37.45 -30.71
N ARG A 54 0.42 36.50 -30.15
CA ARG A 54 0.14 36.33 -28.71
C ARG A 54 0.55 34.93 -28.25
N SER A 55 1.82 34.63 -28.48
CA SER A 55 2.40 33.34 -28.12
C SER A 55 3.84 33.47 -27.62
N LYS A 56 4.34 32.40 -27.01
CA LYS A 56 5.76 32.22 -26.70
C LYS A 56 6.16 30.77 -26.91
N GLU A 57 7.34 30.57 -27.47
CA GLU A 57 7.84 29.25 -27.88
C GLU A 57 9.03 28.82 -27.01
N SER A 58 9.16 27.51 -26.86
CA SER A 58 10.31 26.76 -26.33
C SER A 58 10.76 25.76 -27.41
N GLU A 59 11.62 24.80 -27.11
CA GLU A 59 12.08 23.83 -28.11
C GLU A 59 10.93 22.96 -28.61
N ASN A 60 10.13 22.44 -27.68
CA ASN A 60 9.10 21.43 -27.89
C ASN A 60 7.67 21.97 -27.76
N PHE A 61 7.47 23.16 -27.18
CA PHE A 61 6.13 23.74 -26.99
C PHE A 61 5.97 25.15 -27.54
N ILE A 62 4.73 25.47 -27.89
CA ILE A 62 4.22 26.83 -28.07
C ILE A 62 3.07 27.08 -27.10
N VAL A 63 3.11 28.17 -26.35
CA VAL A 63 1.98 28.65 -25.54
C VAL A 63 1.28 29.76 -26.30
N TYR A 64 0.00 29.57 -26.61
CA TYR A 64 -0.91 30.63 -27.04
C TYR A 64 -1.75 31.09 -25.85
N TRP A 65 -2.07 32.39 -25.79
CA TRP A 65 -3.02 32.89 -24.81
C TRP A 65 -4.19 33.63 -25.46
N ASP A 66 -5.33 33.51 -24.78
CA ASP A 66 -6.64 33.98 -25.23
C ASP A 66 -6.64 35.48 -25.54
N ASN A 67 -7.45 35.88 -26.52
CA ASN A 67 -7.55 37.27 -26.97
C ASN A 67 -7.93 38.28 -25.88
N LYS A 68 -8.58 37.85 -24.79
CA LYS A 68 -8.93 38.70 -23.66
C LYS A 68 -7.73 39.19 -22.85
N TYR A 69 -6.55 38.59 -23.00
CA TYR A 69 -5.30 39.20 -22.49
C TYR A 69 -4.92 40.48 -23.26
N GLY A 70 -5.46 40.67 -24.47
CA GLY A 70 -5.11 41.77 -25.36
C GLY A 70 -3.60 41.81 -25.63
N ASN A 71 -3.01 43.00 -25.47
CA ASN A 71 -1.55 43.19 -25.60
C ASN A 71 -0.78 42.89 -24.30
N THR A 72 -1.47 42.44 -23.25
CA THR A 72 -0.84 42.17 -21.95
C THR A 72 -0.21 40.79 -21.99
N PHE A 73 1.10 40.72 -21.80
CA PHE A 73 1.78 39.45 -21.59
C PHE A 73 1.26 38.79 -20.30
N PRO A 74 0.89 37.49 -20.29
CA PRO A 74 0.24 36.87 -19.12
C PRO A 74 0.99 37.05 -17.80
N THR A 75 2.33 37.09 -17.80
CA THR A 75 3.14 37.33 -16.59
C THR A 75 2.92 38.72 -15.98
N ASN A 76 2.48 39.68 -16.79
CA ASN A 76 2.17 41.05 -16.41
C ASN A 76 0.66 41.28 -16.20
N ALA A 77 -0.18 40.26 -16.39
CA ALA A 77 -1.62 40.37 -16.20
C ALA A 77 -1.99 40.56 -14.70
N PRO A 78 -3.21 41.03 -14.39
CA PRO A 78 -3.71 41.11 -13.02
C PRO A 78 -3.60 39.77 -12.29
N SER A 79 -3.48 39.80 -10.96
CA SER A 79 -3.20 38.60 -10.13
C SER A 79 -4.09 37.40 -10.45
N THR A 80 -5.39 37.62 -10.69
CA THR A 80 -6.36 36.57 -11.07
C THR A 80 -5.96 35.84 -12.35
N TYR A 81 -5.47 36.53 -13.37
CA TYR A 81 -5.15 35.97 -14.70
C TYR A 81 -3.65 35.84 -14.98
N LYS A 82 -2.79 36.30 -14.07
CA LYS A 82 -1.33 36.20 -14.21
C LYS A 82 -0.88 34.77 -14.49
N VAL A 83 0.03 34.51 -15.42
CA VAL A 83 0.73 33.21 -15.49
C VAL A 83 2.18 33.48 -15.82
N ASP A 84 3.10 32.85 -15.09
CA ASP A 84 4.51 32.90 -15.46
C ASP A 84 4.73 31.99 -16.67
N ILE A 85 4.87 32.58 -17.85
CA ILE A 85 4.98 31.82 -19.11
C ILE A 85 6.37 31.18 -19.23
N ASP A 86 7.39 31.78 -18.64
CA ASP A 86 8.74 31.22 -18.62
C ASP A 86 8.79 29.98 -17.73
N ASP A 87 8.20 30.04 -16.54
CA ASP A 87 8.08 28.86 -15.67
C ASP A 87 7.23 27.76 -16.34
N LEU A 88 6.10 28.12 -16.96
CA LEU A 88 5.25 27.16 -17.66
C LEU A 88 5.99 26.43 -18.79
N LEU A 89 6.70 27.15 -19.66
CA LEU A 89 7.48 26.54 -20.74
C LEU A 89 8.62 25.70 -20.17
N SER A 90 9.34 26.19 -19.17
CA SER A 90 10.42 25.43 -18.51
C SER A 90 9.92 24.11 -17.91
N LYS A 91 8.76 24.13 -17.23
CA LYS A 91 8.13 22.92 -16.69
C LYS A 91 7.65 21.99 -17.79
N ALA A 92 7.02 22.52 -18.84
CA ALA A 92 6.58 21.72 -19.99
C ALA A 92 7.74 20.96 -20.65
N GLU A 93 8.89 21.61 -20.83
CA GLU A 93 10.12 20.98 -21.33
C GLU A 93 10.60 19.85 -20.42
N GLY A 94 10.58 20.05 -19.10
CA GLY A 94 10.88 18.99 -18.14
C GLY A 94 9.92 17.79 -18.25
N PHE A 95 8.63 18.04 -18.48
CA PHE A 95 7.64 16.98 -18.70
C PHE A 95 7.84 16.28 -20.05
N TYR A 96 8.28 16.98 -21.09
CA TYR A 96 8.65 16.38 -22.37
C TYR A 96 9.85 15.46 -22.22
N GLU A 97 10.91 15.92 -21.59
CA GLU A 97 12.10 15.09 -21.37
C GLU A 97 11.78 13.85 -20.51
N MET A 98 10.87 13.98 -19.55
CA MET A 98 10.35 12.81 -18.84
C MET A 98 9.64 11.84 -19.79
N ASN A 99 8.60 12.29 -20.50
CA ASN A 99 7.72 11.40 -21.28
C ASN A 99 8.38 10.81 -22.52
N VAL A 100 9.25 11.56 -23.20
CA VAL A 100 9.96 11.12 -24.40
C VAL A 100 11.31 10.51 -24.02
N GLY A 101 12.14 11.25 -23.26
CA GLY A 101 13.51 10.87 -22.95
C GLY A 101 13.67 9.74 -21.93
N LYS A 102 12.72 9.56 -21.01
CA LYS A 102 12.80 8.53 -19.95
C LYS A 102 11.71 7.45 -20.05
N LEU A 103 10.46 7.86 -20.17
CA LEU A 103 9.31 6.94 -20.11
C LEU A 103 8.99 6.29 -21.46
N ALA A 104 9.57 6.82 -22.55
CA ALA A 104 9.41 6.34 -23.92
C ALA A 104 7.94 6.25 -24.39
N PHE A 105 7.08 7.24 -24.06
CA PHE A 105 5.74 7.28 -24.67
C PHE A 105 5.79 7.58 -26.17
N CYS A 106 6.83 8.27 -26.62
CA CYS A 106 7.11 8.51 -28.03
C CYS A 106 8.51 8.02 -28.38
N ASP A 107 8.68 7.52 -29.61
CA ASP A 107 9.99 7.38 -30.24
C ASP A 107 10.24 8.62 -31.07
N GLU A 108 11.10 9.53 -30.61
CA GLU A 108 11.28 10.84 -31.23
C GLU A 108 11.70 10.75 -32.71
N ASN A 109 12.43 9.70 -33.12
CA ASN A 109 12.85 9.53 -34.50
C ASN A 109 11.68 9.29 -35.47
N HIS A 110 10.56 8.78 -34.97
CA HIS A 110 9.40 8.39 -35.77
C HIS A 110 8.12 9.15 -35.40
N SER A 111 8.14 9.85 -34.27
CA SER A 111 6.99 10.60 -33.76
C SER A 111 6.84 11.96 -34.43
N ASN A 112 5.61 12.46 -34.52
CA ASN A 112 5.37 13.84 -34.95
C ASN A 112 5.92 14.89 -33.97
N VAL A 113 6.28 14.51 -32.74
CA VAL A 113 6.90 15.44 -31.78
C VAL A 113 8.32 15.85 -32.17
N SER A 114 8.97 15.20 -33.13
CA SER A 114 10.23 15.69 -33.71
C SER A 114 10.02 16.70 -34.84
N LYS A 115 8.80 16.78 -35.38
CA LYS A 115 8.43 17.68 -36.49
C LYS A 115 7.72 18.92 -36.00
N TYR A 116 6.83 18.76 -35.02
CA TYR A 116 5.94 19.80 -34.54
C TYR A 116 6.12 20.08 -33.04
N LYS A 117 5.94 21.35 -32.67
CA LYS A 117 5.78 21.74 -31.27
C LYS A 117 4.39 21.36 -30.77
N MET A 118 4.30 20.82 -29.55
CA MET A 118 3.02 20.66 -28.85
C MET A 118 2.44 22.02 -28.44
N MET A 119 1.11 22.12 -28.40
CA MET A 119 0.45 23.39 -28.11
C MET A 119 -0.04 23.46 -26.66
N ILE A 120 0.11 24.62 -26.04
CA ILE A 120 -0.51 24.96 -24.76
C ILE A 120 -1.43 26.15 -24.97
N LEU A 121 -2.71 25.98 -24.63
CA LEU A 121 -3.77 26.98 -24.85
C LEU A 121 -4.19 27.55 -23.49
N LEU A 122 -3.70 28.76 -23.18
CA LEU A 122 -3.98 29.47 -21.93
C LEU A 122 -5.26 30.29 -22.06
N ASN A 123 -6.34 29.79 -21.48
CA ASN A 123 -7.68 30.37 -21.51
C ASN A 123 -7.79 31.54 -20.52
N TYR A 124 -8.42 32.65 -20.91
CA TYR A 124 -8.70 33.76 -20.00
C TYR A 124 -10.01 33.50 -19.25
N THR A 125 -9.92 32.73 -18.16
CA THR A 125 -11.08 32.37 -17.32
C THR A 125 -10.65 32.18 -15.86
N THR A 126 -11.61 32.29 -14.95
CA THR A 126 -11.47 31.89 -13.54
C THR A 126 -11.93 30.45 -13.29
N GLU A 127 -12.58 29.83 -14.27
CA GLU A 127 -12.98 28.43 -14.21
C GLU A 127 -11.75 27.51 -14.27
N TRP A 128 -11.86 26.33 -13.67
CA TRP A 128 -10.80 25.34 -13.69
C TRP A 128 -10.73 24.69 -15.07
N ILE A 129 -9.60 24.87 -15.77
CA ILE A 129 -9.30 24.22 -17.04
C ILE A 129 -7.91 23.60 -16.93
N CYS A 130 -7.87 22.28 -16.98
CA CYS A 130 -6.66 21.47 -17.03
C CYS A 130 -7.03 20.25 -17.86
N TYR A 131 -6.68 20.24 -19.13
CA TYR A 131 -6.97 19.11 -20.02
C TYR A 131 -5.79 18.81 -20.92
N GLY A 132 -5.49 17.53 -21.08
CA GLY A 132 -4.54 16.98 -22.03
C GLY A 132 -5.24 16.21 -23.14
N GLY A 133 -4.70 16.30 -24.35
CA GLY A 133 -5.26 15.64 -25.52
C GLY A 133 -4.44 15.97 -26.76
N GLY A 134 -5.11 16.22 -27.88
CA GLY A 134 -4.43 16.65 -29.09
C GLY A 134 -5.38 16.92 -30.26
N TYR A 135 -4.77 17.23 -31.40
CA TYR A 135 -5.48 17.63 -32.62
C TYR A 135 -5.19 16.70 -33.79
N ASP A 136 -6.26 16.42 -34.56
CA ASP A 136 -6.21 15.77 -35.88
C ASP A 136 -5.50 14.41 -35.91
N ASP A 137 -5.44 13.73 -34.77
CA ASP A 137 -4.56 12.58 -34.51
C ASP A 137 -3.13 12.81 -35.02
N THR A 138 -2.62 14.03 -34.84
CA THR A 138 -1.34 14.48 -35.38
C THR A 138 -0.39 14.90 -34.26
N ILE A 139 -0.83 15.80 -33.37
CA ILE A 139 0.01 16.36 -32.32
C ILE A 139 -0.75 16.51 -30.99
N GLY A 140 -0.07 16.24 -29.88
CA GLY A 140 -0.56 16.48 -28.53
C GLY A 140 -0.72 17.98 -28.22
N ALA A 141 -1.67 18.29 -27.33
CA ALA A 141 -1.98 19.65 -26.89
C ALA A 141 -2.51 19.68 -25.45
N LEU A 142 -2.46 20.87 -24.84
CA LEU A 142 -2.93 21.17 -23.49
C LEU A 142 -3.84 22.39 -23.49
N TRP A 143 -4.86 22.38 -22.64
CA TRP A 143 -5.71 23.53 -22.34
C TRP A 143 -5.62 23.84 -20.86
N LEU A 144 -5.22 25.06 -20.54
CA LEU A 144 -4.96 25.51 -19.18
C LEU A 144 -5.75 26.79 -18.86
N SER A 145 -6.04 27.01 -17.59
CA SER A 145 -6.45 28.31 -17.05
C SER A 145 -5.42 28.82 -16.03
N PRO A 146 -5.45 30.11 -15.66
CA PRO A 146 -4.48 30.68 -14.73
C PRO A 146 -4.44 30.00 -13.37
N SER A 147 -5.56 29.48 -12.87
CA SER A 147 -5.63 28.80 -11.56
C SER A 147 -4.90 27.46 -11.54
N THR A 148 -4.74 26.81 -12.70
CA THR A 148 -4.03 25.52 -12.83
C THR A 148 -2.54 25.69 -13.08
N SER A 149 -2.11 26.92 -13.41
CA SER A 149 -0.74 27.27 -13.78
C SER A 149 -0.05 28.18 -12.76
N LYS A 150 -0.58 28.29 -11.53
CA LYS A 150 -0.06 29.16 -10.45
C LYS A 150 0.01 28.44 -9.09
N PRO A 151 1.05 27.63 -8.84
CA PRO A 151 2.15 27.30 -9.73
C PRO A 151 1.78 26.18 -10.73
N VAL A 152 2.61 25.99 -11.76
CA VAL A 152 2.54 24.81 -12.61
C VAL A 152 2.97 23.60 -11.79
N GLY A 153 2.04 22.68 -11.56
CA GLY A 153 2.19 21.58 -10.61
C GLY A 153 1.84 20.21 -11.18
N HIS A 154 1.55 19.27 -10.29
CA HIS A 154 1.23 17.88 -10.61
C HIS A 154 0.04 17.73 -11.56
N SER A 155 -1.03 18.51 -11.38
CA SER A 155 -2.19 18.47 -12.29
C SER A 155 -1.80 18.80 -13.73
N VAL A 156 -0.91 19.75 -13.97
CA VAL A 156 -0.45 20.04 -15.34
C VAL A 156 0.42 18.91 -15.88
N ALA A 157 1.28 18.31 -15.06
CA ALA A 157 2.06 17.13 -15.48
C ALA A 157 1.19 15.92 -15.83
N HIS A 158 0.08 15.73 -15.11
CA HIS A 158 -0.93 14.71 -15.40
C HIS A 158 -1.54 14.92 -16.78
N GLU A 159 -1.99 16.15 -17.09
CA GLU A 159 -2.54 16.47 -18.40
C GLU A 159 -1.50 16.38 -19.52
N VAL A 160 -0.24 16.76 -19.27
CA VAL A 160 0.85 16.51 -20.23
C VAL A 160 0.98 15.02 -20.50
N GLY A 161 0.83 14.18 -19.46
CA GLY A 161 0.76 12.73 -19.60
C GLY A 161 -0.31 12.30 -20.60
N HIS A 162 -1.53 12.83 -20.51
CA HIS A 162 -2.61 12.57 -21.48
C HIS A 162 -2.27 13.06 -22.89
N SER A 163 -1.58 14.20 -23.06
CA SER A 163 -1.12 14.65 -24.38
C SER A 163 -0.15 13.67 -25.03
N PHE A 164 0.73 13.04 -24.25
CA PHE A 164 1.64 12.00 -24.76
C PHE A 164 0.94 10.66 -24.99
N GLN A 165 -0.03 10.30 -24.15
CA GLN A 165 -0.90 9.14 -24.40
C GLN A 165 -1.69 9.30 -25.71
N TYR A 166 -2.21 10.50 -25.99
CA TYR A 166 -2.81 10.84 -27.27
C TYR A 166 -1.81 10.68 -28.42
N GLN A 167 -0.58 11.15 -28.22
CA GLN A 167 0.48 11.12 -29.21
C GLN A 167 0.86 9.69 -29.63
N VAL A 168 0.84 8.73 -28.71
CA VAL A 168 1.06 7.30 -29.01
C VAL A 168 0.16 6.83 -30.17
N TYR A 169 -1.14 7.14 -30.08
CA TYR A 169 -2.07 6.79 -31.14
C TYR A 169 -1.86 7.65 -32.39
N ALA A 170 -1.59 8.95 -32.22
CA ALA A 170 -1.33 9.86 -33.33
C ALA A 170 -0.18 9.34 -34.24
N ASP A 171 0.87 8.81 -33.63
CA ASP A 171 2.04 8.28 -34.33
C ASP A 171 1.81 6.88 -34.93
N LEU A 172 1.22 5.97 -34.15
CA LEU A 172 1.21 4.53 -34.49
C LEU A 172 -0.10 4.05 -35.10
N LYS A 173 -1.21 4.76 -34.85
CA LYS A 173 -2.58 4.40 -35.26
C LYS A 173 -2.98 2.98 -34.80
N GLY A 174 -4.01 2.42 -35.43
CA GLY A 174 -4.45 1.05 -35.17
C GLY A 174 -5.06 0.88 -33.77
N TYR A 175 -4.48 0.00 -32.96
CA TYR A 175 -4.98 -0.34 -31.62
C TYR A 175 -4.02 0.03 -30.48
N THR A 176 -3.01 0.85 -30.76
CA THR A 176 -2.11 1.38 -29.71
C THR A 176 -2.80 2.47 -28.89
N GLY A 177 -2.21 2.80 -27.73
CA GLY A 177 -2.68 3.87 -26.86
C GLY A 177 -4.03 3.61 -26.19
N PHE A 178 -4.49 2.35 -26.16
CA PHE A 178 -5.66 1.92 -25.38
C PHE A 178 -6.96 2.71 -25.63
N ARG A 179 -7.19 3.24 -26.84
CA ARG A 179 -8.41 4.03 -27.16
C ARG A 179 -9.72 3.24 -27.18
N THR A 180 -9.67 1.92 -27.12
CA THR A 180 -10.88 1.08 -27.04
C THR A 180 -11.29 0.94 -25.59
N ALA A 181 -12.47 1.46 -25.23
CA ALA A 181 -13.01 1.31 -23.88
C ALA A 181 -13.40 -0.15 -23.60
N ILE A 182 -13.21 -0.58 -22.35
CA ILE A 182 -13.66 -1.88 -21.84
C ILE A 182 -14.82 -1.61 -20.88
N GLY A 183 -16.04 -1.76 -21.39
CA GLY A 183 -17.24 -1.24 -20.72
C GLY A 183 -17.39 0.26 -20.97
N SER A 184 -17.46 1.05 -19.91
CA SER A 184 -17.75 2.50 -19.97
C SER A 184 -16.51 3.38 -20.00
N GLY A 185 -15.31 2.81 -19.90
CA GLY A 185 -14.06 3.58 -19.89
C GLY A 185 -12.82 2.69 -19.82
N SER A 186 -11.68 3.31 -19.51
CA SER A 186 -10.42 2.61 -19.23
C SER A 186 -9.71 3.31 -18.06
N THR A 187 -9.68 2.63 -16.91
CA THR A 187 -9.02 3.10 -15.69
C THR A 187 -7.53 3.35 -15.92
N PHE A 188 -6.93 2.60 -16.84
CA PHE A 188 -5.49 2.64 -17.12
C PHE A 188 -5.01 3.97 -17.69
N TRP A 189 -5.87 4.72 -18.39
CA TRP A 189 -5.53 6.04 -18.93
C TRP A 189 -5.14 7.01 -17.81
N GLU A 190 -6.02 7.09 -16.84
CA GLU A 190 -5.92 7.99 -15.69
C GLU A 190 -4.84 7.52 -14.71
N GLN A 191 -4.76 6.20 -14.47
CA GLN A 191 -3.69 5.62 -13.65
C GLN A 191 -2.31 5.92 -14.25
N THR A 192 -2.17 5.79 -15.57
CA THR A 192 -0.92 6.05 -16.26
C THR A 192 -0.59 7.55 -16.23
N ALA A 193 -1.55 8.44 -16.44
CA ALA A 193 -1.31 9.89 -16.36
C ALA A 193 -0.89 10.33 -14.95
N GLN A 194 -1.51 9.74 -13.91
CA GLN A 194 -1.10 9.95 -12.52
C GLN A 194 0.30 9.42 -12.24
N TRP A 195 0.62 8.24 -12.76
CA TRP A 195 1.97 7.68 -12.66
C TRP A 195 3.01 8.57 -13.37
N GLN A 196 2.72 9.05 -14.59
CA GLN A 196 3.57 9.98 -15.35
C GLN A 196 3.82 11.27 -14.57
N ALA A 197 2.78 11.86 -13.98
CA ALA A 197 2.89 13.06 -13.15
C ALA A 197 3.77 12.83 -11.90
N ASN A 198 3.63 11.67 -11.25
CA ASN A 198 4.44 11.30 -10.10
C ASN A 198 5.92 11.09 -10.44
N GLN A 199 6.28 10.84 -11.71
CA GLN A 199 7.71 10.82 -12.09
C GLN A 199 8.34 12.22 -12.03
N SER A 200 7.51 13.26 -12.18
CA SER A 200 7.93 14.66 -12.02
C SER A 200 7.74 15.19 -10.60
N TYR A 201 6.83 14.58 -9.83
CA TYR A 201 6.50 14.94 -8.45
C TYR A 201 6.43 13.70 -7.54
N PRO A 202 7.58 13.03 -7.28
CA PRO A 202 7.61 11.72 -6.62
C PRO A 202 7.11 11.73 -5.17
N ASP A 203 7.10 12.87 -4.50
CA ASP A 203 6.61 12.99 -3.11
C ASP A 203 5.09 12.77 -3.04
N LEU A 204 4.35 13.03 -4.13
CA LEU A 204 2.89 12.91 -4.16
C LEU A 204 2.38 11.48 -4.37
N LYS A 205 3.26 10.52 -4.70
CA LYS A 205 2.89 9.11 -4.97
C LYS A 205 2.08 8.44 -3.86
N TRP A 206 2.26 8.87 -2.61
CA TRP A 206 1.52 8.34 -1.47
C TRP A 206 0.15 9.00 -1.31
N GLU A 207 0.12 10.33 -1.22
CA GLU A 207 -1.13 11.08 -1.00
C GLU A 207 -2.15 10.85 -2.12
N GLN A 208 -1.66 10.74 -3.36
CA GLN A 208 -2.48 10.56 -4.55
C GLN A 208 -2.99 9.11 -4.75
N SER A 209 -2.58 8.14 -3.91
CA SER A 209 -2.93 6.72 -4.11
C SER A 209 -3.36 5.99 -2.85
N TRP A 210 -2.64 6.21 -1.76
CA TRP A 210 -2.66 5.29 -0.63
C TRP A 210 -4.00 5.28 0.11
N ASN A 211 -4.72 6.40 0.10
CA ASN A 211 -6.02 6.53 0.78
C ASN A 211 -7.07 5.56 0.23
N LEU A 212 -7.10 5.35 -1.08
CA LEU A 212 -7.96 4.36 -1.71
C LEU A 212 -7.30 2.98 -1.68
N PHE A 213 -6.05 2.88 -2.14
CA PHE A 213 -5.36 1.60 -2.34
C PHE A 213 -5.32 0.73 -1.08
N LYS A 214 -5.14 1.34 0.11
CA LYS A 214 -5.13 0.60 1.39
C LYS A 214 -6.44 -0.14 1.68
N ASN A 215 -7.54 0.26 1.05
CA ASN A 215 -8.86 -0.34 1.19
C ASN A 215 -9.25 -1.22 -0.02
N THR A 216 -8.49 -1.20 -1.11
CA THR A 216 -8.97 -1.76 -2.39
C THR A 216 -7.91 -2.55 -3.14
N HIS A 217 -6.77 -2.90 -2.51
CA HIS A 217 -5.77 -3.79 -3.12
C HIS A 217 -6.30 -5.20 -3.43
N ASN A 218 -7.46 -5.58 -2.85
CA ASN A 218 -8.18 -6.80 -3.19
C ASN A 218 -9.02 -6.66 -4.48
N TYR A 219 -9.19 -5.46 -5.03
CA TYR A 219 -9.88 -5.25 -6.31
C TYR A 219 -8.93 -5.42 -7.49
N ALA A 220 -9.49 -5.63 -8.69
CA ALA A 220 -8.75 -5.73 -9.92
C ALA A 220 -7.95 -4.44 -10.16
N MET A 221 -6.74 -4.60 -10.73
CA MET A 221 -5.86 -3.46 -11.04
C MET A 221 -6.56 -2.40 -11.90
N THR A 222 -7.44 -2.83 -12.80
CA THR A 222 -8.20 -1.98 -13.72
C THR A 222 -9.59 -1.57 -13.21
N HIS A 223 -9.93 -1.83 -11.94
CA HIS A 223 -11.23 -1.48 -11.39
C HIS A 223 -11.49 0.03 -11.48
N GLU A 224 -12.68 0.44 -11.92
CA GLU A 224 -13.08 1.84 -12.16
C GLU A 224 -12.88 2.80 -10.99
N TRP A 225 -12.91 2.31 -9.74
CA TRP A 225 -12.68 3.13 -8.56
C TRP A 225 -11.19 3.39 -8.30
N HIS A 226 -10.31 2.65 -8.97
CA HIS A 226 -8.86 2.86 -8.94
C HIS A 226 -8.37 3.92 -9.92
N ARG A 227 -9.28 4.59 -10.65
CA ARG A 227 -9.00 5.51 -11.77
C ARG A 227 -7.77 6.38 -11.57
N TYR A 228 -7.63 6.99 -10.40
CA TYR A 228 -6.52 7.93 -10.13
C TYR A 228 -5.44 7.40 -9.19
N GLN A 229 -5.56 6.17 -8.66
CA GLN A 229 -4.91 5.81 -7.40
C GLN A 229 -4.19 4.45 -7.39
N SER A 230 -4.25 3.60 -8.42
CA SER A 230 -3.63 2.25 -8.37
C SER A 230 -2.45 2.05 -9.34
N TYR A 231 -1.49 2.97 -9.31
CA TYR A 231 -0.28 2.91 -10.16
C TYR A 231 0.92 2.18 -9.51
N TRP A 232 0.70 1.45 -8.42
CA TRP A 232 1.74 0.61 -7.80
C TRP A 232 2.15 -0.57 -8.70
N TRP A 233 1.22 -1.08 -9.51
CA TRP A 233 1.51 -2.04 -10.56
C TRP A 233 2.48 -1.47 -11.62
N HIS A 234 2.32 -0.20 -12.02
CA HIS A 234 3.27 0.47 -12.90
C HIS A 234 4.67 0.49 -12.30
N TYR A 235 4.78 0.84 -11.01
CA TYR A 235 6.08 0.82 -10.32
C TYR A 235 6.69 -0.58 -10.27
N TYR A 236 5.92 -1.61 -9.98
CA TYR A 236 6.39 -3.00 -10.03
C TYR A 236 6.93 -3.38 -11.42
N LEU A 237 6.17 -3.08 -12.48
CA LEU A 237 6.61 -3.35 -13.85
C LEU A 237 7.89 -2.57 -14.19
N THR A 238 8.02 -1.33 -13.75
CA THR A 238 9.20 -0.50 -14.01
C THR A 238 10.45 -0.99 -13.30
N GLU A 239 10.30 -1.55 -12.10
CA GLU A 239 11.40 -2.19 -11.39
C GLU A 239 11.80 -3.51 -12.08
N LYS A 240 10.82 -4.27 -12.56
CA LYS A 240 11.06 -5.56 -13.23
C LYS A 240 11.70 -5.40 -14.61
N HIS A 241 11.26 -4.42 -15.40
CA HIS A 241 11.57 -4.31 -16.83
C HIS A 241 12.29 -3.01 -17.24
N GLY A 242 12.48 -2.08 -16.31
CA GLY A 242 13.00 -0.75 -16.56
C GLY A 242 11.90 0.31 -16.71
N ILE A 243 12.26 1.57 -16.48
CA ILE A 243 11.32 2.71 -16.40
C ILE A 243 10.51 2.96 -17.70
N ASP A 244 11.02 2.51 -18.84
CA ASP A 244 10.42 2.72 -20.16
C ASP A 244 9.34 1.69 -20.54
N ILE A 245 9.12 0.66 -19.70
CA ILE A 245 8.19 -0.45 -19.99
C ILE A 245 6.75 0.03 -20.17
N ILE A 246 6.32 1.05 -19.42
CA ILE A 246 4.95 1.56 -19.50
C ILE A 246 4.73 2.27 -20.84
N GLY A 247 5.65 3.12 -21.29
CA GLY A 247 5.57 3.73 -22.61
C GLY A 247 5.62 2.68 -23.72
N LYS A 248 6.46 1.64 -23.58
CA LYS A 248 6.48 0.49 -24.52
C LYS A 248 5.14 -0.24 -24.56
N LEU A 249 4.52 -0.48 -23.41
CA LEU A 249 3.21 -1.12 -23.30
C LEU A 249 2.12 -0.30 -24.00
N TRP A 250 2.12 1.02 -23.82
CA TRP A 250 1.20 1.93 -24.51
C TRP A 250 1.37 1.92 -26.04
N ARG A 251 2.61 1.84 -26.51
CA ARG A 251 2.95 1.77 -27.94
C ARG A 251 2.72 0.38 -28.56
N HIS A 252 2.51 -0.66 -27.76
CA HIS A 252 2.37 -2.03 -28.24
C HIS A 252 1.02 -2.22 -28.92
N ASN A 253 1.02 -2.78 -30.14
CA ASN A 253 -0.20 -3.07 -30.87
C ASN A 253 -0.59 -4.54 -30.65
N SER A 254 -1.53 -4.78 -29.72
CA SER A 254 -2.04 -6.10 -29.36
C SER A 254 -3.42 -6.42 -29.95
N GLY A 255 -3.98 -5.55 -30.79
CA GLY A 255 -5.29 -5.76 -31.44
C GLY A 255 -6.47 -5.05 -30.77
N LYS A 256 -7.66 -5.17 -31.35
CA LYS A 256 -8.88 -4.49 -30.87
C LYS A 256 -9.41 -5.10 -29.59
N GLY A 257 -9.84 -4.27 -28.64
CA GLY A 257 -10.57 -4.73 -27.44
C GLY A 257 -9.70 -5.43 -26.40
N VAL A 258 -8.39 -5.23 -26.48
CA VAL A 258 -7.42 -5.71 -25.50
C VAL A 258 -7.20 -4.66 -24.42
N ASP A 259 -7.14 -5.11 -23.18
CA ASP A 259 -6.83 -4.28 -22.03
C ASP A 259 -5.30 -4.27 -21.75
N PRO A 260 -4.79 -3.50 -20.76
CA PRO A 260 -3.35 -3.39 -20.53
C PRO A 260 -2.70 -4.70 -20.09
N ASN A 261 -3.43 -5.60 -19.43
CA ASN A 261 -2.90 -6.91 -19.02
C ASN A 261 -2.75 -7.83 -20.22
N GLN A 262 -3.74 -7.88 -21.11
CA GLN A 262 -3.66 -8.64 -22.36
C GLN A 262 -2.57 -8.10 -23.28
N ALA A 263 -2.42 -6.77 -23.35
CA ALA A 263 -1.33 -6.14 -24.07
C ALA A 263 0.04 -6.49 -23.48
N TYR A 264 0.17 -6.51 -22.15
CA TYR A 264 1.39 -6.93 -21.46
C TYR A 264 1.70 -8.41 -21.71
N MET A 265 0.69 -9.28 -21.63
CA MET A 265 0.81 -10.71 -21.97
C MET A 265 1.34 -10.91 -23.39
N ASN A 266 0.75 -10.20 -24.37
CA ASN A 266 1.17 -10.28 -25.76
C ASN A 266 2.57 -9.72 -25.98
N MET A 267 2.90 -8.58 -25.37
CA MET A 267 4.21 -7.92 -25.48
C MET A 267 5.34 -8.76 -24.87
N GLN A 268 5.09 -9.40 -23.73
CA GLN A 268 6.06 -10.24 -23.02
C GLN A 268 6.05 -11.70 -23.49
N ASN A 269 5.12 -12.07 -24.37
CA ASN A 269 4.90 -13.45 -24.80
C ASN A 269 4.69 -14.41 -23.60
N ILE A 270 3.82 -14.01 -22.67
CA ILE A 270 3.45 -14.79 -21.48
C ILE A 270 1.97 -15.15 -21.51
N ASP A 271 1.62 -16.27 -20.86
CA ASP A 271 0.24 -16.71 -20.70
C ASP A 271 -0.39 -16.15 -19.41
N ALA A 272 -1.64 -16.54 -19.13
CA ALA A 272 -2.38 -16.06 -17.96
C ALA A 272 -1.72 -16.50 -16.65
N ASN A 273 -1.16 -17.71 -16.59
CA ASN A 273 -0.50 -18.21 -15.40
C ASN A 273 0.72 -17.34 -15.05
N ALA A 274 1.55 -17.03 -16.04
CA ALA A 274 2.71 -16.16 -15.85
C ALA A 274 2.32 -14.71 -15.52
N LEU A 275 1.23 -14.18 -16.08
CA LEU A 275 0.67 -12.88 -15.66
C LEU A 275 0.26 -12.90 -14.18
N TYR A 276 -0.50 -13.91 -13.76
CA TYR A 276 -0.97 -13.98 -12.37
C TYR A 276 0.16 -14.29 -11.38
N LEU A 277 1.21 -15.01 -11.82
CA LEU A 277 2.43 -15.15 -11.04
C LEU A 277 3.13 -13.79 -10.83
N ASP A 278 3.13 -12.91 -11.83
CA ASP A 278 3.61 -11.54 -11.66
C ASP A 278 2.75 -10.74 -10.68
N TYR A 279 1.43 -10.89 -10.70
CA TYR A 279 0.55 -10.27 -9.70
C TYR A 279 0.80 -10.83 -8.29
N PHE A 280 1.12 -12.12 -8.16
CA PHE A 280 1.49 -12.72 -6.89
C PHE A 280 2.83 -12.19 -6.35
N HIS A 281 3.85 -12.07 -7.20
CA HIS A 281 5.13 -11.43 -6.84
C HIS A 281 4.95 -9.97 -6.44
N TYR A 282 4.11 -9.25 -7.18
CA TYR A 282 3.70 -7.90 -6.84
C TYR A 282 2.99 -7.85 -5.47
N ALA A 283 2.03 -8.74 -5.21
CA ALA A 283 1.33 -8.84 -3.92
C ALA A 283 2.29 -9.09 -2.75
N MET A 284 3.27 -9.99 -2.94
CA MET A 284 4.32 -10.25 -1.95
C MET A 284 5.14 -8.99 -1.65
N LYS A 285 5.53 -8.21 -2.67
CA LYS A 285 6.21 -6.93 -2.48
C LYS A 285 5.33 -5.94 -1.73
N MET A 286 4.05 -5.85 -2.08
CA MET A 286 3.11 -4.89 -1.47
C MET A 286 2.82 -5.16 0.00
N ALA A 287 3.09 -6.37 0.53
CA ALA A 287 3.02 -6.68 1.96
C ALA A 287 3.76 -5.65 2.84
N THR A 288 4.84 -5.08 2.33
CA THR A 288 5.62 -4.02 2.99
C THR A 288 5.94 -2.85 2.05
N VAL A 289 5.27 -2.77 0.90
CA VAL A 289 5.60 -1.85 -0.22
C VAL A 289 7.10 -1.91 -0.57
N ASP A 290 7.59 -3.13 -0.80
CA ASP A 290 8.95 -3.44 -1.22
C ASP A 290 9.19 -3.11 -2.71
N LEU A 291 9.10 -1.82 -3.04
CA LEU A 291 9.45 -1.29 -4.34
C LEU A 291 10.58 -0.28 -4.15
N ASP A 292 11.59 -0.28 -5.01
CA ASP A 292 12.78 0.58 -4.88
C ASP A 292 12.42 2.06 -4.73
N VAL A 293 11.35 2.49 -5.39
CA VAL A 293 10.85 3.87 -5.38
C VAL A 293 10.21 4.30 -4.05
N ALA A 294 9.83 3.35 -3.19
CA ALA A 294 8.95 3.56 -2.05
C ALA A 294 9.45 2.91 -0.74
N ARG A 295 10.30 1.89 -0.83
CA ARG A 295 10.77 1.04 0.28
C ARG A 295 11.23 1.83 1.50
N LYS A 296 11.94 2.95 1.30
CA LYS A 296 12.51 3.76 2.39
C LYS A 296 11.45 4.53 3.19
N GLU A 297 10.28 4.75 2.60
CA GLU A 297 9.20 5.56 3.17
C GLU A 297 8.01 4.69 3.66
N ALA A 298 8.02 3.40 3.33
CA ALA A 298 6.89 2.48 3.44
C ALA A 298 6.46 2.12 4.89
N ASP A 299 7.36 2.26 5.87
CA ASP A 299 7.13 1.81 7.26
C ASP A 299 5.89 2.42 7.92
N GLN A 300 5.54 3.64 7.55
CA GLN A 300 4.35 4.34 8.06
C GLN A 300 3.05 3.95 7.34
N TYR A 301 3.13 3.23 6.22
CA TYR A 301 2.03 2.99 5.30
C TYR A 301 1.50 1.56 5.36
N PHE A 302 2.36 0.54 5.27
CA PHE A 302 1.89 -0.84 5.05
C PHE A 302 1.01 -1.40 6.19
N ASN A 303 1.13 -0.83 7.40
CA ASN A 303 0.26 -1.19 8.53
C ASN A 303 -1.21 -0.79 8.35
N SER A 304 -1.51 0.08 7.39
CA SER A 304 -2.89 0.51 7.11
C SER A 304 -3.58 -0.34 6.05
N LEU A 305 -2.91 -1.33 5.46
CA LEU A 305 -3.51 -2.25 4.49
C LEU A 305 -4.61 -3.06 5.18
N ARG A 306 -5.80 -3.08 4.57
CA ARG A 306 -7.00 -3.64 5.19
C ARG A 306 -7.18 -5.11 4.83
N PHE A 307 -7.51 -5.93 5.82
CA PHE A 307 -8.03 -7.27 5.61
C PHE A 307 -9.12 -7.57 6.63
N ASP A 308 -10.37 -7.69 6.17
CA ASP A 308 -11.50 -8.09 6.99
C ASP A 308 -11.79 -9.58 6.80
N TYR A 309 -12.15 -10.24 7.89
CA TYR A 309 -12.42 -11.67 7.93
C TYR A 309 -13.47 -12.00 8.99
N ILE A 310 -14.06 -13.20 8.87
CA ILE A 310 -15.03 -13.74 9.83
C ILE A 310 -14.44 -15.00 10.47
N SER A 311 -14.34 -15.02 11.80
CA SER A 311 -13.93 -16.22 12.54
C SER A 311 -14.99 -17.30 12.43
N LEU A 312 -14.57 -18.50 12.05
CA LEU A 312 -15.38 -19.73 12.09
C LEU A 312 -15.05 -20.58 13.33
N GLY A 313 -14.19 -20.09 14.21
CA GLY A 313 -13.66 -20.82 15.38
C GLY A 313 -12.38 -21.60 15.06
N ASN A 314 -11.65 -22.00 16.10
CA ASN A 314 -10.45 -22.85 16.01
C ASN A 314 -9.40 -22.35 14.99
N SER A 315 -9.06 -21.06 15.02
CA SER A 315 -8.10 -20.44 14.08
C SER A 315 -8.47 -20.57 12.59
N LYS A 316 -9.75 -20.86 12.29
CA LYS A 316 -10.29 -20.89 10.93
C LYS A 316 -11.08 -19.61 10.64
N TYR A 317 -10.88 -19.05 9.46
CA TYR A 317 -11.44 -17.77 9.04
C TYR A 317 -11.96 -17.85 7.61
N GLN A 318 -13.11 -17.25 7.38
CA GLN A 318 -13.64 -16.97 6.04
C GLN A 318 -13.33 -15.52 5.67
N VAL A 319 -12.84 -15.28 4.45
CA VAL A 319 -12.63 -13.91 3.95
C VAL A 319 -13.95 -13.15 3.93
N SER A 320 -14.00 -11.88 4.34
CA SER A 320 -15.26 -11.12 4.25
C SER A 320 -15.66 -10.84 2.79
N TYR A 321 -16.92 -10.48 2.54
CA TYR A 321 -17.34 -9.94 1.24
C TYR A 321 -16.52 -8.70 0.85
N SER A 322 -16.21 -7.82 1.82
CA SER A 322 -15.46 -6.58 1.60
C SER A 322 -14.00 -6.78 1.18
N SER A 323 -13.41 -7.94 1.53
CA SER A 323 -12.01 -8.26 1.26
C SER A 323 -11.86 -9.46 0.33
N CYS A 324 -12.95 -9.94 -0.27
CA CYS A 324 -12.87 -11.01 -1.24
C CYS A 324 -12.08 -10.49 -2.46
N PRO A 325 -10.99 -11.16 -2.87
CA PRO A 325 -10.15 -10.64 -3.94
C PRO A 325 -10.77 -10.90 -5.32
N GLN A 326 -10.56 -9.97 -6.24
CA GLN A 326 -10.78 -10.11 -7.67
C GLN A 326 -9.51 -10.67 -8.35
N SER A 327 -9.58 -11.08 -9.62
CA SER A 327 -8.53 -11.86 -10.30
C SER A 327 -7.13 -11.24 -10.27
N THR A 328 -7.04 -9.91 -10.33
CA THR A 328 -5.75 -9.17 -10.27
C THR A 328 -5.55 -8.41 -8.96
N GLY A 329 -6.45 -8.63 -8.00
CA GLY A 329 -6.30 -8.18 -6.62
C GLY A 329 -5.63 -9.24 -5.75
N PHE A 330 -5.41 -8.91 -4.48
CA PHE A 330 -4.81 -9.83 -3.53
C PHE A 330 -5.16 -9.45 -2.08
N ASN A 331 -4.98 -10.41 -1.19
CA ASN A 331 -5.04 -10.18 0.25
C ASN A 331 -3.67 -10.33 0.89
N ILE A 332 -3.38 -9.42 1.81
CA ILE A 332 -2.24 -9.46 2.72
C ILE A 332 -2.83 -9.68 4.10
N ILE A 333 -2.51 -10.81 4.72
CA ILE A 333 -3.04 -11.22 6.02
C ILE A 333 -1.90 -11.14 7.03
N PRO A 334 -1.85 -10.10 7.88
CA PRO A 334 -0.84 -10.02 8.93
C PRO A 334 -1.00 -11.19 9.90
N LEU A 335 0.09 -11.84 10.27
CA LEU A 335 0.13 -12.97 11.19
C LEU A 335 0.87 -12.59 12.49
N ASN A 336 0.55 -13.31 13.56
CA ASN A 336 1.42 -13.34 14.74
C ASN A 336 2.78 -13.92 14.33
N VAL A 337 3.86 -13.48 15.00
CA VAL A 337 5.22 -13.97 14.78
C VAL A 337 5.58 -14.95 15.90
N PRO A 338 5.59 -16.27 15.65
CA PRO A 338 6.06 -17.25 16.62
C PRO A 338 7.57 -17.16 16.85
N GLN A 339 8.09 -17.94 17.80
CA GLN A 339 9.53 -18.06 17.98
C GLN A 339 10.21 -18.53 16.69
N ALA A 340 11.37 -17.96 16.37
CA ALA A 340 12.19 -18.40 15.25
C ALA A 340 12.43 -19.92 15.28
N GLY A 341 12.43 -20.56 14.11
CA GLY A 341 12.53 -22.01 13.98
C GLY A 341 11.20 -22.77 14.15
N THR A 342 10.12 -22.11 14.57
CA THR A 342 8.79 -22.73 14.61
C THR A 342 8.28 -22.97 13.20
N GLU A 343 7.83 -24.18 12.89
CA GLU A 343 7.09 -24.46 11.66
C GLU A 343 5.64 -23.99 11.82
N ILE A 344 5.21 -23.11 10.93
CA ILE A 344 3.82 -22.67 10.81
C ILE A 344 3.19 -23.28 9.58
N THR A 345 1.87 -23.39 9.59
CA THR A 345 1.09 -23.97 8.50
C THR A 345 -0.17 -23.16 8.27
N THR A 346 -0.53 -23.03 7.00
CA THR A 346 -1.84 -22.56 6.57
C THR A 346 -2.51 -23.65 5.74
N GLU A 347 -3.68 -24.09 6.20
CA GLU A 347 -4.61 -24.85 5.38
C GLU A 347 -5.55 -23.85 4.71
N PHE A 348 -5.48 -23.78 3.39
CA PHE A 348 -6.28 -22.88 2.56
C PHE A 348 -7.36 -23.70 1.87
N THR A 349 -8.59 -23.20 1.87
CA THR A 349 -9.70 -23.80 1.13
C THR A 349 -10.39 -22.76 0.26
N SER A 350 -10.27 -22.85 -1.06
CA SER A 350 -11.12 -22.09 -1.98
C SER A 350 -12.56 -22.60 -1.90
N LEU A 351 -13.50 -21.68 -1.67
CA LEU A 351 -14.92 -22.01 -1.55
C LEU A 351 -15.55 -22.22 -2.93
N ALA A 352 -16.74 -22.84 -2.95
CA ALA A 352 -17.51 -23.02 -4.17
C ALA A 352 -17.95 -21.68 -4.82
N ASN A 353 -18.26 -21.72 -6.11
CA ASN A 353 -18.76 -20.54 -6.83
C ASN A 353 -20.03 -20.00 -6.18
N GLY A 354 -20.09 -18.70 -5.91
CA GLY A 354 -21.25 -18.09 -5.24
C GLY A 354 -21.52 -18.63 -3.83
N ALA A 355 -20.47 -19.06 -3.10
CA ALA A 355 -20.61 -19.56 -1.74
C ALA A 355 -21.32 -18.55 -0.82
N SER A 356 -22.03 -19.07 0.20
CA SER A 356 -22.72 -18.24 1.19
C SER A 356 -21.73 -17.42 2.03
N LEU A 357 -22.12 -16.20 2.38
CA LEU A 357 -21.39 -15.39 3.34
C LEU A 357 -21.53 -15.99 4.74
N ALA A 358 -20.47 -15.87 5.54
CA ALA A 358 -20.52 -16.27 6.94
C ALA A 358 -21.59 -15.43 7.70
N PRO A 359 -22.26 -15.98 8.74
CA PRO A 359 -23.41 -15.32 9.38
C PRO A 359 -23.17 -13.89 9.90
N ASN A 360 -21.94 -13.58 10.30
CA ASN A 360 -21.56 -12.27 10.87
C ASN A 360 -20.86 -11.34 9.85
N ASP A 361 -20.89 -11.68 8.56
CA ASP A 361 -20.37 -10.79 7.53
C ASP A 361 -21.15 -9.47 7.51
N LYS A 362 -20.42 -8.35 7.38
CA LYS A 362 -20.99 -7.01 7.32
C LYS A 362 -21.68 -6.70 5.99
N LYS A 363 -21.49 -7.55 4.98
CA LYS A 363 -22.09 -7.45 3.64
C LYS A 363 -21.83 -6.07 3.05
N GLN A 364 -20.57 -5.66 2.98
CA GLN A 364 -20.20 -4.32 2.52
C GLN A 364 -19.07 -4.39 1.50
N PHE A 365 -18.98 -3.38 0.65
CA PHE A 365 -17.85 -3.16 -0.26
C PHE A 365 -17.41 -1.69 -0.16
N PHE A 366 -16.20 -1.38 -0.59
CA PHE A 366 -15.72 0.00 -0.69
C PHE A 366 -16.07 0.57 -2.06
N ASP A 367 -16.84 1.65 -2.14
CA ASP A 367 -17.39 2.24 -3.40
C ASP A 367 -16.48 3.27 -4.09
N GLY A 368 -15.22 3.36 -3.65
CA GLY A 368 -14.27 4.38 -4.06
C GLY A 368 -14.15 5.55 -3.09
N GLU A 369 -15.13 5.74 -2.19
CA GLU A 369 -15.08 6.79 -1.16
C GLU A 369 -15.25 6.23 0.24
N LYS A 370 -16.16 5.26 0.41
CA LYS A 370 -16.53 4.71 1.72
C LYS A 370 -17.00 3.26 1.60
N PHE A 371 -17.16 2.62 2.76
CA PHE A 371 -17.83 1.33 2.83
C PHE A 371 -19.35 1.50 2.72
N THR A 372 -19.94 0.77 1.77
CA THR A 372 -21.35 0.78 1.46
C THR A 372 -21.91 -0.63 1.58
N ALA A 373 -23.10 -0.76 2.16
CA ALA A 373 -23.77 -2.05 2.34
C ALA A 373 -24.25 -2.62 1.00
N ALA A 374 -24.07 -3.92 0.82
CA ALA A 374 -24.58 -4.73 -0.27
C ALA A 374 -25.74 -5.61 0.21
N ASN A 375 -26.80 -5.68 -0.59
CA ASN A 375 -27.94 -6.55 -0.31
C ASN A 375 -27.70 -7.98 -0.84
N VAL A 376 -26.71 -8.67 -0.27
CA VAL A 376 -26.25 -10.00 -0.73
C VAL A 376 -26.13 -10.98 0.44
N ASN A 377 -26.26 -12.28 0.14
CA ASN A 377 -26.05 -13.37 1.11
C ASN A 377 -24.98 -14.37 0.64
N SER A 378 -24.37 -14.12 -0.51
CA SER A 378 -23.33 -14.93 -1.13
C SER A 378 -22.30 -14.02 -1.80
N TYR A 379 -21.12 -14.57 -2.08
CA TYR A 379 -20.18 -13.93 -2.99
C TYR A 379 -20.73 -13.90 -4.42
N ASN A 380 -20.16 -13.04 -5.26
CA ASN A 380 -20.49 -12.99 -6.68
C ASN A 380 -20.09 -14.31 -7.36
N SER A 381 -20.86 -14.69 -8.39
CA SER A 381 -20.56 -15.90 -9.17
C SER A 381 -19.67 -15.56 -10.37
N VAL A 382 -18.69 -16.40 -10.66
CA VAL A 382 -17.81 -16.26 -11.83
C VAL A 382 -18.20 -17.30 -12.88
N ALA A 383 -18.35 -16.88 -14.14
CA ALA A 383 -18.83 -17.77 -15.21
C ALA A 383 -17.92 -18.99 -15.48
N ASN A 384 -16.59 -18.83 -15.36
CA ASN A 384 -15.60 -19.89 -15.61
C ASN A 384 -14.89 -20.34 -14.33
N TYR A 385 -15.63 -20.54 -13.23
CA TYR A 385 -15.05 -20.87 -11.92
C TYR A 385 -14.27 -22.21 -11.86
N SER A 386 -14.46 -23.10 -12.84
CA SER A 386 -13.63 -24.31 -13.02
C SER A 386 -12.17 -24.01 -13.37
N LYS A 387 -11.86 -22.76 -13.71
CA LYS A 387 -10.50 -22.27 -14.01
C LYS A 387 -9.84 -21.60 -12.82
N ARG A 388 -10.44 -21.66 -11.63
CA ARG A 388 -9.88 -21.04 -10.42
C ARG A 388 -8.51 -21.61 -10.07
N GLY A 389 -7.67 -20.74 -9.55
CA GLY A 389 -6.34 -21.06 -9.06
C GLY A 389 -5.91 -20.00 -8.07
N PHE A 390 -4.98 -20.34 -7.18
CA PHE A 390 -4.42 -19.40 -6.21
C PHE A 390 -2.94 -19.67 -6.02
N HIS A 391 -2.16 -18.59 -5.97
CA HIS A 391 -0.82 -18.63 -5.41
C HIS A 391 -0.86 -18.16 -3.96
N LEU A 392 -0.12 -18.86 -3.11
CA LEU A 392 -0.02 -18.60 -1.69
C LEU A 392 1.46 -18.50 -1.30
N GLY A 393 1.76 -17.61 -0.37
CA GLY A 393 3.12 -17.49 0.15
C GLY A 393 3.18 -16.66 1.42
N TYR A 394 4.30 -16.77 2.14
CA TYR A 394 4.57 -15.95 3.29
C TYR A 394 5.57 -14.85 2.95
N VAL A 395 5.40 -13.69 3.58
CA VAL A 395 6.39 -12.62 3.57
C VAL A 395 6.81 -12.35 4.99
N ALA A 396 8.10 -12.43 5.25
CA ALA A 396 8.68 -12.09 6.53
C ALA A 396 9.50 -10.79 6.37
N LEU A 397 9.18 -9.76 7.16
CA LEU A 397 9.97 -8.55 7.31
C LEU A 397 10.92 -8.74 8.50
N MET A 398 12.21 -8.57 8.29
CA MET A 398 13.24 -8.75 9.30
C MET A 398 13.46 -7.46 10.12
N ASN A 399 14.11 -7.59 11.28
CA ASN A 399 14.46 -6.46 12.14
C ASN A 399 15.41 -5.45 11.46
N ASP A 400 16.27 -5.90 10.54
CA ASP A 400 17.16 -5.04 9.75
C ASP A 400 16.46 -4.34 8.56
N GLY A 401 15.16 -4.60 8.38
CA GLY A 401 14.35 -4.05 7.30
C GLY A 401 14.38 -4.88 6.01
N SER A 402 15.18 -5.94 5.90
CA SER A 402 15.15 -6.86 4.75
C SER A 402 13.89 -7.73 4.74
N ARG A 403 13.57 -8.31 3.58
CA ARG A 403 12.39 -9.17 3.40
C ARG A 403 12.81 -10.56 2.94
N GLN A 404 12.11 -11.57 3.42
CA GLN A 404 12.16 -12.93 2.87
C GLN A 404 10.81 -13.28 2.27
N TYR A 405 10.82 -13.69 1.00
CA TYR A 405 9.66 -14.20 0.27
C TYR A 405 9.70 -15.73 0.31
N ILE A 406 8.71 -16.34 0.94
CA ILE A 406 8.70 -17.78 1.23
C ILE A 406 7.48 -18.39 0.54
N TYR A 407 7.69 -18.96 -0.64
CA TYR A 407 6.67 -19.60 -1.45
C TYR A 407 7.30 -20.72 -2.28
N ASP A 408 6.46 -21.59 -2.80
CA ASP A 408 6.84 -22.62 -3.76
C ASP A 408 6.13 -22.31 -5.07
N GLU A 409 6.90 -22.10 -6.14
CA GLU A 409 6.38 -21.80 -7.48
C GLU A 409 5.49 -22.92 -8.03
N ASP A 410 5.70 -24.17 -7.57
CA ASP A 410 4.90 -25.33 -7.99
C ASP A 410 3.56 -25.42 -7.23
N ILE A 411 3.39 -24.68 -6.12
CA ILE A 411 2.14 -24.66 -5.35
C ILE A 411 1.15 -23.69 -6.00
N TYR A 412 0.30 -24.30 -6.83
CA TYR A 412 -0.82 -23.67 -7.48
C TYR A 412 -2.14 -24.36 -7.08
N CYS A 413 -2.91 -23.73 -6.19
CA CYS A 413 -4.11 -24.34 -5.61
C CYS A 413 -5.28 -24.31 -6.62
N THR A 414 -5.43 -25.37 -7.41
CA THR A 414 -6.42 -25.47 -8.51
C THR A 414 -7.30 -26.73 -8.44
N SER A 415 -8.45 -26.69 -9.11
CA SER A 415 -9.33 -27.85 -9.37
C SER A 415 -10.15 -27.58 -10.62
N SER A 416 -10.34 -28.63 -11.43
CA SER A 416 -11.17 -28.59 -12.64
C SER A 416 -12.68 -28.66 -12.37
N ASP A 417 -13.11 -28.99 -11.14
CA ASP A 417 -14.54 -29.08 -10.78
C ASP A 417 -15.00 -27.78 -10.12
N ALA A 418 -15.89 -27.04 -10.79
CA ALA A 418 -16.43 -25.75 -10.33
C ALA A 418 -17.28 -25.83 -9.05
N ASN A 419 -17.78 -27.02 -8.69
CA ASN A 419 -18.67 -27.22 -7.53
C ASN A 419 -17.95 -27.78 -6.30
N SER A 420 -16.65 -28.07 -6.42
CA SER A 420 -15.83 -28.60 -5.33
C SER A 420 -15.04 -27.51 -4.62
N GLU A 421 -14.77 -27.70 -3.33
CA GLU A 421 -13.77 -26.90 -2.63
C GLU A 421 -12.36 -27.36 -3.02
N ILE A 422 -11.39 -26.45 -3.09
CA ILE A 422 -9.97 -26.79 -3.28
C ILE A 422 -9.27 -26.57 -1.96
N SER A 423 -8.68 -27.62 -1.39
CA SER A 423 -7.82 -27.46 -0.22
C SER A 423 -6.36 -27.63 -0.59
N CYS A 424 -5.52 -26.70 -0.14
CA CYS A 424 -4.08 -26.80 -0.24
C CYS A 424 -3.43 -26.41 1.09
N LYS A 425 -2.23 -26.92 1.32
CA LYS A 425 -1.49 -26.71 2.55
C LYS A 425 -0.13 -26.13 2.20
N ILE A 426 0.18 -24.99 2.80
CA ILE A 426 1.52 -24.42 2.76
C ILE A 426 2.08 -24.32 4.17
N SER A 427 3.40 -24.30 4.26
CA SER A 427 4.11 -24.24 5.53
C SER A 427 5.42 -23.49 5.36
N CYS A 428 5.88 -22.84 6.42
CA CYS A 428 7.23 -22.29 6.47
C CYS A 428 7.79 -22.39 7.89
N VAL A 429 9.12 -22.41 7.98
CA VAL A 429 9.83 -22.23 9.24
C VAL A 429 10.06 -20.74 9.44
N VAL A 430 9.62 -20.21 10.58
CA VAL A 430 9.75 -18.78 10.90
C VAL A 430 11.24 -18.39 10.93
N PRO A 431 11.68 -17.45 10.08
CA PRO A 431 13.07 -17.01 10.05
C PRO A 431 13.51 -16.35 11.36
N GLU A 432 14.80 -16.43 11.66
CA GLU A 432 15.43 -15.62 12.71
C GLU A 432 15.20 -14.12 12.45
N ASP A 433 15.13 -13.32 13.52
CA ASP A 433 14.94 -11.87 13.47
C ASP A 433 13.70 -11.38 12.72
N THR A 434 12.68 -12.24 12.55
CA THR A 434 11.40 -11.84 11.97
C THR A 434 10.72 -10.78 12.83
N LYS A 435 10.53 -9.58 12.27
CA LYS A 435 9.79 -8.46 12.85
C LYS A 435 8.30 -8.55 12.57
N ARG A 436 7.92 -8.91 11.34
CA ARG A 436 6.52 -9.08 10.90
C ARG A 436 6.40 -10.25 9.95
N LEU A 437 5.25 -10.91 9.99
CA LEU A 437 4.93 -12.04 9.14
C LEU A 437 3.57 -11.81 8.49
N PHE A 438 3.46 -12.16 7.22
CA PHE A 438 2.24 -12.01 6.43
C PHE A 438 1.99 -13.28 5.63
N LEU A 439 0.73 -13.69 5.50
CA LEU A 439 0.27 -14.61 4.46
C LEU A 439 -0.26 -13.79 3.28
N ILE A 440 0.12 -14.16 2.07
CA ILE A 440 -0.33 -13.58 0.82
C ILE A 440 -1.24 -14.57 0.13
N VAL A 441 -2.42 -14.09 -0.27
CA VAL A 441 -3.38 -14.86 -1.06
C VAL A 441 -3.66 -14.08 -2.34
N SER A 442 -3.28 -14.64 -3.48
CA SER A 442 -3.51 -14.04 -4.80
C SER A 442 -4.31 -15.01 -5.67
N PRO A 443 -5.52 -14.65 -6.11
CA PRO A 443 -6.20 -15.37 -7.17
C PRO A 443 -5.32 -15.43 -8.41
N SER A 444 -5.38 -16.56 -9.10
CA SER A 444 -4.57 -16.83 -10.26
C SER A 444 -5.33 -17.81 -11.17
N PRO A 445 -6.50 -17.43 -11.70
CA PRO A 445 -7.23 -18.32 -12.58
C PRO A 445 -6.38 -18.70 -13.81
N SER A 446 -6.56 -19.90 -14.34
CA SER A 446 -5.75 -20.40 -15.46
C SER A 446 -6.05 -19.69 -16.79
N GLU A 447 -7.03 -18.79 -16.81
CA GLU A 447 -7.43 -17.97 -17.94
C GLU A 447 -7.58 -16.53 -17.45
N TYR A 448 -7.18 -15.58 -18.29
CA TYR A 448 -7.28 -14.17 -17.96
C TYR A 448 -8.73 -13.70 -17.94
N ILE A 449 -9.11 -13.01 -16.86
CA ILE A 449 -10.41 -12.37 -16.72
C ILE A 449 -10.25 -10.86 -16.91
N GLN A 450 -10.87 -10.34 -17.97
CA GLN A 450 -10.93 -8.91 -18.24
C GLN A 450 -11.96 -8.26 -17.31
N HIS A 451 -11.51 -7.34 -16.48
CA HIS A 451 -12.40 -6.49 -15.67
C HIS A 451 -13.12 -5.49 -16.57
N LYS A 452 -14.43 -5.35 -16.39
CA LYS A 452 -15.26 -4.43 -17.18
C LYS A 452 -15.66 -3.25 -16.32
N TRP A 453 -15.49 -2.05 -16.86
CA TRP A 453 -16.00 -0.86 -16.18
C TRP A 453 -17.50 -0.72 -16.43
N ASP A 454 -18.33 -0.96 -15.42
CA ASP A 454 -19.77 -0.71 -15.48
C ASP A 454 -20.41 -0.14 -14.21
N GLN A 455 -19.61 0.24 -13.22
CA GLN A 455 -20.03 0.83 -11.94
C GLN A 455 -20.86 -0.15 -11.08
N ASP A 456 -20.70 -1.45 -11.28
CA ASP A 456 -21.49 -2.47 -10.60
C ASP A 456 -20.63 -3.63 -10.06
N ILE A 457 -20.19 -3.46 -8.82
CA ILE A 457 -19.42 -4.49 -8.10
C ILE A 457 -20.17 -5.81 -7.88
N THR A 458 -21.49 -5.87 -8.10
CA THR A 458 -22.24 -7.12 -7.88
C THR A 458 -22.05 -8.13 -8.99
N ASN A 459 -21.46 -7.71 -10.12
CA ASN A 459 -21.12 -8.58 -11.24
C ASN A 459 -19.60 -8.86 -11.36
N ASP A 460 -18.77 -8.14 -10.60
CA ASP A 460 -17.32 -8.36 -10.56
C ASP A 460 -16.96 -9.76 -10.06
N ASP A 461 -15.85 -10.29 -10.55
CA ASP A 461 -15.37 -11.60 -10.13
C ASP A 461 -14.92 -11.60 -8.66
N GLN A 462 -15.29 -12.63 -7.91
CA GLN A 462 -14.88 -12.82 -6.53
C GLN A 462 -14.36 -14.24 -6.31
N TRP A 463 -13.24 -14.34 -5.60
CA TRP A 463 -12.55 -15.61 -5.34
C TRP A 463 -12.53 -15.92 -3.84
N PRO A 464 -13.66 -16.44 -3.29
CA PRO A 464 -13.80 -16.66 -1.86
C PRO A 464 -13.00 -17.85 -1.35
N TYR A 465 -12.56 -17.77 -0.10
CA TYR A 465 -11.79 -18.82 0.55
C TYR A 465 -11.93 -18.81 2.07
N THR A 466 -11.49 -19.89 2.69
CA THR A 466 -11.17 -19.97 4.12
C THR A 466 -9.68 -20.27 4.32
N VAL A 467 -9.16 -19.85 5.46
CA VAL A 467 -7.81 -20.19 5.94
C VAL A 467 -7.87 -20.70 7.36
N GLU A 468 -7.09 -21.71 7.68
CA GLU A 468 -6.91 -22.25 9.02
C GLU A 468 -5.43 -22.31 9.36
N PHE A 469 -5.07 -21.83 10.55
CA PHE A 469 -3.67 -21.66 10.95
C PHE A 469 -3.26 -22.64 12.06
N THR A 470 -2.06 -23.21 11.92
CA THR A 470 -1.39 -23.99 12.97
C THR A 470 -0.08 -23.31 13.36
N ASN A 471 0.21 -23.26 14.67
CA ASN A 471 1.37 -22.61 15.29
C ASN A 471 1.51 -21.10 15.03
N THR A 472 0.53 -20.48 14.37
CA THR A 472 0.36 -19.03 14.25
C THR A 472 -1.14 -18.72 14.15
N ASN A 473 -1.48 -17.44 14.04
CA ASN A 473 -2.83 -16.98 13.75
C ASN A 473 -2.77 -15.59 13.09
N ILE A 474 -3.89 -15.09 12.56
CA ILE A 474 -4.01 -13.69 12.14
C ILE A 474 -3.60 -12.78 13.31
N TYR A 475 -2.82 -11.75 13.01
CA TYR A 475 -2.30 -10.80 13.99
C TYR A 475 -3.43 -10.22 14.84
N GLY A 476 -3.35 -10.39 16.15
CA GLY A 476 -4.38 -9.89 17.07
C GLY A 476 -5.65 -10.74 17.17
N ALA A 477 -5.80 -11.79 16.36
CA ALA A 477 -7.00 -12.62 16.39
C ALA A 477 -7.06 -13.47 17.66
N ALA A 478 -8.22 -13.43 18.32
CA ALA A 478 -8.53 -14.29 19.45
C ALA A 478 -8.84 -15.73 19.02
N ASN A 479 -8.51 -16.70 19.87
CA ASN A 479 -9.04 -18.06 19.77
C ASN A 479 -10.41 -18.13 20.46
N ILE A 480 -11.47 -18.15 19.65
CA ILE A 480 -12.86 -18.12 20.10
C ILE A 480 -13.48 -19.49 19.81
N ASN A 481 -13.84 -20.20 20.86
CA ASN A 481 -14.54 -21.48 20.79
C ASN A 481 -15.84 -21.49 21.62
N ASN A 482 -16.28 -20.30 22.06
CA ASN A 482 -17.42 -20.11 22.97
C ASN A 482 -17.27 -20.87 24.30
N GLY A 483 -16.04 -21.12 24.74
CA GLY A 483 -15.72 -21.67 26.05
C GLY A 483 -15.97 -20.70 27.21
N PRO A 484 -15.58 -21.09 28.45
CA PRO A 484 -15.62 -20.21 29.61
C PRO A 484 -14.65 -19.04 29.44
N ILE A 485 -14.98 -17.89 30.02
CA ILE A 485 -14.03 -16.77 30.10
C ILE A 485 -12.99 -17.03 31.19
N SER A 486 -11.80 -16.46 31.05
CA SER A 486 -10.66 -16.68 31.95
C SER A 486 -9.86 -15.40 32.20
N ASP A 487 -9.12 -15.38 33.31
CA ASP A 487 -8.21 -14.27 33.62
C ASP A 487 -6.97 -14.31 32.72
N VAL A 488 -6.39 -13.14 32.46
CA VAL A 488 -5.14 -13.01 31.69
C VAL A 488 -4.29 -11.87 32.22
N THR A 489 -2.98 -12.02 32.16
CA THR A 489 -2.02 -10.94 32.46
C THR A 489 -1.18 -10.65 31.23
N ILE A 490 -1.10 -9.38 30.85
CA ILE A 490 -0.38 -8.88 29.69
C ILE A 490 0.67 -7.90 30.20
N ASN A 491 1.94 -8.11 29.86
CA ASN A 491 3.04 -7.29 30.34
C ASN A 491 3.62 -6.45 29.20
N TYR A 492 3.94 -5.21 29.50
CA TYR A 492 4.62 -4.29 28.61
C TYR A 492 5.84 -3.69 29.29
N ASP A 493 6.92 -3.52 28.54
CA ASP A 493 7.99 -2.61 28.90
C ASP A 493 7.77 -1.30 28.13
N VAL A 494 7.78 -0.17 28.84
CA VAL A 494 7.38 1.15 28.34
C VAL A 494 8.49 2.15 28.61
N TYR A 495 8.88 2.92 27.60
CA TYR A 495 10.04 3.81 27.63
C TYR A 495 9.64 5.24 27.26
N PHE A 496 10.06 6.23 28.05
CA PHE A 496 9.96 7.65 27.73
C PHE A 496 10.85 8.52 28.65
N PRO A 497 11.26 9.73 28.24
CA PRO A 497 12.19 10.54 29.03
C PRO A 497 11.52 11.27 30.21
N ALA A 498 12.35 11.58 31.22
CA ALA A 498 11.98 12.48 32.30
C ALA A 498 11.73 13.91 31.78
N SER A 499 10.84 14.64 32.43
CA SER A 499 10.53 16.04 32.14
C SER A 499 10.06 16.74 33.40
N SER A 500 10.58 17.95 33.62
CA SER A 500 10.20 18.80 34.76
C SER A 500 8.96 19.65 34.50
N SER A 501 8.50 19.76 33.26
CA SER A 501 7.46 20.73 32.86
C SER A 501 6.35 20.17 31.97
N VAL A 502 6.48 18.95 31.45
CA VAL A 502 5.51 18.36 30.52
C VAL A 502 5.19 16.91 30.93
N TYR A 503 3.93 16.52 30.73
CA TYR A 503 3.43 15.14 30.93
C TYR A 503 3.89 14.24 29.78
N VAL A 504 5.19 13.98 29.73
CA VAL A 504 5.78 13.06 28.75
C VAL A 504 5.33 11.62 29.05
N GLY A 505 5.09 10.85 28.00
CA GLY A 505 4.65 9.48 28.07
C GLY A 505 4.72 8.77 26.72
N THR A 506 4.14 7.58 26.67
CA THR A 506 4.04 6.70 25.49
C THR A 506 2.61 6.16 25.38
N SER A 507 2.08 6.09 24.16
CA SER A 507 0.82 5.39 23.86
C SER A 507 1.11 3.91 23.60
N VAL A 508 0.53 3.04 24.41
CA VAL A 508 0.68 1.57 24.37
C VAL A 508 -0.60 0.96 23.79
N LYS A 509 -0.54 0.26 22.65
CA LYS A 509 -1.73 -0.34 22.04
C LYS A 509 -1.96 -1.78 22.52
N VAL A 510 -3.22 -2.16 22.65
CA VAL A 510 -3.65 -3.54 22.82
C VAL A 510 -3.84 -4.15 21.42
N ASP A 511 -2.74 -4.55 20.78
CA ASP A 511 -2.74 -5.21 19.48
C ASP A 511 -1.92 -6.52 19.51
N GLY A 512 -1.85 -7.23 18.38
CA GLY A 512 -1.02 -8.43 18.24
C GLY A 512 -1.23 -9.48 19.34
N THR A 513 -0.15 -9.91 19.97
CA THR A 513 -0.22 -10.90 21.06
C THR A 513 -1.10 -10.42 22.21
N ALA A 514 -1.08 -9.14 22.59
CA ALA A 514 -1.94 -8.64 23.66
C ALA A 514 -3.42 -8.69 23.31
N ALA A 515 -3.78 -8.28 22.08
CA ALA A 515 -5.15 -8.40 21.60
C ALA A 515 -5.60 -9.87 21.53
N SER A 516 -4.74 -10.76 21.04
CA SER A 516 -5.04 -12.19 20.97
C SER A 516 -5.25 -12.78 22.36
N SER A 517 -4.38 -12.45 23.33
CA SER A 517 -4.49 -12.88 24.73
C SER A 517 -5.75 -12.36 25.41
N LEU A 518 -6.03 -11.04 25.32
CA LEU A 518 -7.25 -10.44 25.86
C LEU A 518 -8.51 -11.08 25.27
N GLY A 519 -8.56 -11.18 23.94
CA GLY A 519 -9.73 -11.69 23.26
C GLY A 519 -9.98 -13.18 23.51
N THR A 520 -8.91 -13.99 23.56
CA THR A 520 -9.02 -15.42 23.90
C THR A 520 -9.53 -15.58 25.33
N ALA A 521 -9.00 -14.80 26.27
CA ALA A 521 -9.43 -14.81 27.66
C ALA A 521 -10.91 -14.46 27.82
N PHE A 522 -11.39 -13.46 27.09
CA PHE A 522 -12.79 -13.01 27.15
C PHE A 522 -13.70 -13.72 26.14
N GLN A 523 -13.18 -14.64 25.34
CA GLN A 523 -13.90 -15.35 24.28
C GLN A 523 -14.63 -14.40 23.30
N MET A 524 -13.95 -13.33 22.90
CA MET A 524 -14.40 -12.33 21.93
C MET A 524 -13.21 -11.66 21.24
N GLN A 525 -13.41 -10.87 20.18
CA GLN A 525 -12.29 -10.08 19.64
C GLN A 525 -11.97 -8.92 20.60
N ALA A 526 -10.68 -8.64 20.82
CA ALA A 526 -10.24 -7.55 21.70
C ALA A 526 -10.87 -6.19 21.33
N ALA A 527 -10.99 -5.91 20.04
CA ALA A 527 -11.63 -4.68 19.54
C ALA A 527 -13.11 -4.53 19.95
N SER A 528 -13.80 -5.62 20.31
CA SER A 528 -15.17 -5.57 20.80
C SER A 528 -15.27 -5.12 22.26
N VAL A 529 -14.20 -5.28 23.06
CA VAL A 529 -14.20 -4.96 24.50
C VAL A 529 -14.50 -3.49 24.75
N GLY A 530 -13.96 -2.59 23.91
CA GLY A 530 -14.15 -1.16 24.06
C GLY A 530 -15.62 -0.73 24.07
N GLY A 531 -16.45 -1.34 23.22
CA GLY A 531 -17.89 -1.10 23.16
C GLY A 531 -18.69 -1.63 24.36
N LEU A 532 -18.08 -2.46 25.21
CA LEU A 532 -18.69 -3.02 26.41
C LEU A 532 -18.31 -2.25 27.68
N MET A 533 -17.37 -1.30 27.59
CA MET A 533 -16.87 -0.54 28.73
C MET A 533 -17.97 0.33 29.34
N THR A 534 -18.05 0.31 30.66
CA THR A 534 -19.00 1.09 31.45
C THR A 534 -18.28 1.96 32.47
N THR A 535 -18.96 3.02 32.93
CA THR A 535 -18.47 3.84 34.04
C THR A 535 -18.34 3.01 35.31
N TRP A 536 -17.38 3.36 36.15
CA TRP A 536 -17.12 2.61 37.38
C TRP A 536 -18.35 2.55 38.29
N ASN A 537 -18.57 1.38 38.88
CA ASN A 537 -19.60 1.09 39.88
C ASN A 537 -19.01 0.13 40.92
N SER A 538 -19.26 0.39 42.20
CA SER A 538 -18.77 -0.44 43.32
C SER A 538 -19.29 -1.88 43.31
N ALA A 539 -20.43 -2.15 42.65
CA ALA A 539 -20.97 -3.49 42.45
C ALA A 539 -20.27 -4.28 41.32
N GLY A 540 -19.45 -3.61 40.51
CA GLY A 540 -18.79 -4.17 39.33
C GLY A 540 -19.64 -4.20 38.06
N PRO A 541 -19.13 -4.81 36.97
CA PRO A 541 -19.82 -4.84 35.69
C PRO A 541 -21.09 -5.69 35.72
N THR A 542 -22.11 -5.24 35.00
CA THR A 542 -23.31 -6.04 34.70
C THR A 542 -23.03 -7.06 33.61
N ASP A 543 -23.93 -8.03 33.44
CA ASP A 543 -23.80 -9.03 32.38
C ASP A 543 -23.66 -8.37 30.99
N GLY A 544 -22.76 -8.90 30.18
CA GLY A 544 -22.42 -8.38 28.86
C GLY A 544 -21.55 -7.12 28.87
N HIS A 545 -21.14 -6.62 30.04
CA HIS A 545 -20.39 -5.36 30.16
C HIS A 545 -19.02 -5.56 30.81
N ALA A 546 -18.15 -4.58 30.59
CA ALA A 546 -16.81 -4.51 31.13
C ALA A 546 -16.61 -3.23 31.96
N MET A 547 -15.67 -3.28 32.90
CA MET A 547 -15.34 -2.15 33.78
C MET A 547 -13.84 -2.07 34.05
N PHE A 548 -13.33 -0.84 34.15
CA PHE A 548 -11.91 -0.55 34.32
C PHE A 548 -11.54 -0.38 35.79
N TYR A 549 -10.36 -0.86 36.18
CA TYR A 549 -9.84 -0.84 37.54
C TYR A 549 -8.33 -0.59 37.55
N ALA A 550 -7.83 -0.01 38.65
CA ALA A 550 -6.42 -0.15 39.01
C ALA A 550 -6.20 -1.46 39.76
N VAL A 551 -4.98 -1.98 39.70
CA VAL A 551 -4.55 -3.11 40.53
C VAL A 551 -3.34 -2.67 41.36
N ASP A 552 -3.45 -2.80 42.67
CA ASP A 552 -2.39 -2.41 43.61
C ASP A 552 -1.24 -3.44 43.59
N THR A 553 -0.10 -3.11 44.19
CA THR A 553 1.12 -3.94 44.11
C THR A 553 0.96 -5.33 44.73
N ASN A 554 -0.02 -5.49 45.63
CA ASN A 554 -0.39 -6.76 46.24
C ASN A 554 -1.30 -7.63 45.34
N GLY A 555 -1.61 -7.19 44.13
CA GLY A 555 -2.48 -7.88 43.17
C GLY A 555 -3.98 -7.67 43.41
N SER A 556 -4.36 -6.85 44.39
CA SER A 556 -5.78 -6.58 44.68
C SER A 556 -6.36 -5.58 43.68
N ILE A 557 -7.54 -5.90 43.14
CA ILE A 557 -8.33 -4.95 42.36
C ILE A 557 -8.79 -3.82 43.27
N ASN A 558 -8.41 -2.59 42.93
CA ASN A 558 -8.83 -1.42 43.67
C ASN A 558 -10.29 -1.07 43.32
N ASN A 559 -11.23 -1.36 44.23
CA ASN A 559 -12.65 -1.09 44.01
C ASN A 559 -12.99 0.38 44.28
N ALA A 560 -12.42 1.29 43.49
CA ALA A 560 -12.69 2.72 43.55
C ALA A 560 -12.65 3.35 42.15
N ALA A 561 -13.28 4.52 42.01
CA ALA A 561 -13.30 5.25 40.75
C ALA A 561 -11.92 5.76 40.31
N SER A 562 -11.84 6.08 39.01
CA SER A 562 -10.70 6.72 38.33
C SER A 562 -10.13 7.89 39.11
N THR A 563 -8.81 8.02 39.11
CA THR A 563 -8.12 9.19 39.67
C THR A 563 -7.48 10.08 38.60
N ALA A 564 -7.45 9.61 37.34
CA ALA A 564 -7.01 10.37 36.16
C ALA A 564 -8.18 10.51 35.16
N ASN A 565 -7.90 10.97 33.93
CA ASN A 565 -8.96 11.20 32.93
C ASN A 565 -9.58 9.88 32.45
N GLY A 566 -10.89 9.91 32.19
CA GLY A 566 -11.63 8.78 31.64
C GLY A 566 -11.41 7.48 32.44
N TYR A 567 -11.02 6.42 31.74
CA TYR A 567 -10.61 5.16 32.33
C TYR A 567 -9.13 5.25 32.76
N GLY A 568 -8.86 5.95 33.87
CA GLY A 568 -7.48 6.28 34.22
C GLY A 568 -7.18 6.39 35.72
N HIS A 569 -5.93 6.07 36.07
CA HIS A 569 -5.46 6.11 37.45
C HIS A 569 -4.06 6.71 37.55
N TRP A 570 -3.84 7.47 38.63
CA TRP A 570 -2.50 7.83 39.11
C TRP A 570 -1.94 6.75 40.01
N PHE A 571 -0.63 6.58 39.95
CA PHE A 571 0.10 5.62 40.76
C PHE A 571 1.24 6.30 41.52
N ASP A 572 1.43 5.91 42.78
CA ASP A 572 2.55 6.39 43.59
C ASP A 572 3.87 5.73 43.19
N ALA A 573 4.97 6.09 43.87
CA ALA A 573 6.29 5.54 43.57
C ALA A 573 6.41 4.02 43.81
N ALA A 574 5.51 3.42 44.60
CA ALA A 574 5.47 1.97 44.79
C ALA A 574 4.66 1.27 43.69
N GLY A 575 3.83 2.01 42.94
CA GLY A 575 2.94 1.47 41.92
C GLY A 575 1.53 1.16 42.42
N ASN A 576 1.13 1.70 43.58
CA ASN A 576 -0.25 1.60 44.07
C ASN A 576 -1.10 2.75 43.56
N ARG A 577 -2.41 2.51 43.37
CA ARG A 577 -3.36 3.56 42.99
C ARG A 577 -3.33 4.67 44.05
N CYS A 578 -3.15 5.91 43.59
CA CYS A 578 -3.18 7.08 44.46
C CYS A 578 -4.02 8.22 43.85
N GLN A 579 -4.16 9.30 44.61
CA GLN A 579 -4.72 10.56 44.10
C GLN A 579 -3.66 11.34 43.32
N TYR A 580 -4.08 12.24 42.44
CA TYR A 580 -3.21 13.07 41.57
C TYR A 580 -2.01 13.68 42.31
N ALA A 581 -2.23 14.27 43.49
CA ALA A 581 -1.17 14.96 44.24
C ALA A 581 -0.02 14.03 44.66
N SER A 582 -0.29 12.74 44.88
CA SER A 582 0.69 11.73 45.29
C SER A 582 1.29 10.95 44.11
N GLY A 583 0.78 11.16 42.90
CA GLY A 583 1.18 10.40 41.71
C GLY A 583 2.59 10.72 41.22
N PHE A 584 3.26 9.69 40.71
CA PHE A 584 4.53 9.76 39.99
C PHE A 584 4.33 9.44 38.51
N VAL A 585 3.47 8.47 38.22
CA VAL A 585 3.10 8.05 36.86
C VAL A 585 1.59 7.84 36.78
N PHE A 586 1.05 7.80 35.57
CA PHE A 586 -0.36 7.54 35.30
C PHE A 586 -0.53 6.60 34.12
N SER A 587 -1.71 5.99 34.04
CA SER A 587 -2.18 5.26 32.86
C SER A 587 -3.65 5.57 32.62
N GLU A 588 -3.98 5.95 31.38
CA GLU A 588 -5.34 6.29 30.92
C GLU A 588 -5.69 5.45 29.68
N PHE A 589 -6.76 4.66 29.75
CA PHE A 589 -7.22 3.79 28.66
C PHE A 589 -8.27 4.50 27.80
N ASP A 590 -8.09 4.44 26.48
CA ASP A 590 -9.05 4.86 25.47
C ASP A 590 -9.71 3.63 24.84
N GLU A 591 -10.99 3.45 25.12
CA GLU A 591 -11.79 2.31 24.67
C GLU A 591 -12.04 2.30 23.16
N LYS A 592 -11.91 3.44 22.47
CA LYS A 592 -12.14 3.53 21.03
C LYS A 592 -10.91 3.13 20.24
N SER A 593 -9.73 3.56 20.71
CA SER A 593 -8.46 3.22 20.08
C SER A 593 -7.82 1.95 20.64
N MET A 594 -8.38 1.37 21.71
CA MET A 594 -7.82 0.24 22.46
C MET A 594 -6.36 0.50 22.84
N SER A 595 -6.08 1.68 23.38
CA SER A 595 -4.72 2.11 23.75
C SER A 595 -4.66 2.75 25.13
N PHE A 596 -3.50 2.63 25.78
CA PHE A 596 -3.19 3.26 27.05
C PHE A 596 -2.22 4.43 26.83
N SER A 597 -2.57 5.60 27.33
CA SER A 597 -1.60 6.68 27.55
C SER A 597 -0.90 6.44 28.88
N VAL A 598 0.38 6.09 28.83
CA VAL A 598 1.22 5.84 30.02
C VAL A 598 2.24 6.96 30.13
N GLY A 599 2.25 7.72 31.22
CA GLY A 599 3.11 8.90 31.34
C GLY A 599 3.49 9.24 32.78
N GLN A 600 4.28 10.30 32.94
CA GLN A 600 4.75 10.76 34.24
C GLN A 600 4.03 12.00 34.75
N TYR A 601 4.18 12.25 36.04
CA TYR A 601 3.97 13.55 36.66
C TYR A 601 5.22 14.44 36.46
N PRO A 602 5.10 15.66 35.92
CA PRO A 602 6.24 16.55 35.68
C PRO A 602 7.05 16.87 36.94
N GLY A 603 8.35 16.65 36.89
CA GLY A 603 9.29 17.00 37.95
C GLY A 603 9.34 16.02 39.12
N LYS A 604 8.68 14.86 39.03
CA LYS A 604 8.71 13.82 40.08
C LYS A 604 9.52 12.58 39.72
N THR A 605 9.91 12.42 38.45
CA THR A 605 10.72 11.32 37.94
C THR A 605 12.08 11.85 37.46
N LYS A 606 13.08 10.98 37.37
CA LYS A 606 14.39 11.27 36.77
C LYS A 606 14.82 10.14 35.83
N ASP A 607 15.74 10.47 34.93
CA ASP A 607 16.36 9.49 34.03
C ASP A 607 16.99 8.35 34.86
N GLY A 608 16.69 7.11 34.48
CA GLY A 608 17.07 5.88 35.18
C GLY A 608 16.04 5.36 36.20
N ASP A 609 14.97 6.10 36.51
CA ASP A 609 13.90 5.59 37.38
C ASP A 609 13.09 4.48 36.70
N ASN A 610 12.58 3.55 37.52
CA ASN A 610 11.74 2.45 37.06
C ASN A 610 10.49 2.34 37.94
N TYR A 611 9.34 2.11 37.31
CA TYR A 611 8.06 1.92 37.99
C TYR A 611 7.33 0.71 37.42
N THR A 612 6.53 0.02 38.23
CA THR A 612 5.60 -1.01 37.74
C THR A 612 4.20 -0.67 38.19
N ILE A 613 3.31 -0.43 37.23
CA ILE A 613 1.90 -0.12 37.50
C ILE A 613 1.00 -1.15 36.82
N ARG A 614 -0.23 -1.28 37.32
CA ARG A 614 -1.18 -2.28 36.82
C ARG A 614 -2.58 -1.70 36.67
N GLN A 615 -3.16 -1.93 35.51
CA GLN A 615 -4.56 -1.64 35.21
C GLN A 615 -5.28 -2.95 34.89
N ALA A 616 -6.60 -3.00 35.05
CA ALA A 616 -7.37 -4.18 34.71
C ALA A 616 -8.71 -3.83 34.07
N ILE A 617 -9.14 -4.68 33.15
CA ILE A 617 -10.52 -4.73 32.66
C ILE A 617 -11.16 -5.97 33.26
N LYS A 618 -12.27 -5.81 33.97
CA LYS A 618 -13.10 -6.92 34.43
C LYS A 618 -14.32 -7.04 33.52
N TYR A 619 -14.57 -8.22 32.99
CA TYR A 619 -15.70 -8.53 32.12
C TYR A 619 -16.63 -9.55 32.78
N LYS A 620 -17.94 -9.40 32.57
CA LYS A 620 -18.96 -10.33 33.06
C LYS A 620 -19.76 -10.94 31.89
N LYS A 621 -19.84 -12.27 31.87
CA LYS A 621 -20.61 -13.06 30.89
C LYS A 621 -21.47 -14.07 31.63
N GLY A 622 -22.78 -13.86 31.62
CA GLY A 622 -23.73 -14.55 32.49
C GLY A 622 -23.32 -14.44 33.96
N ASN A 623 -23.01 -15.60 34.55
CA ASN A 623 -22.57 -15.72 35.94
C ASN A 623 -21.04 -15.75 36.09
N GLU A 624 -20.29 -15.78 34.99
CA GLU A 624 -18.83 -15.81 35.00
C GLU A 624 -18.26 -14.39 35.00
N THR A 625 -17.08 -14.23 35.61
CA THR A 625 -16.28 -13.00 35.51
C THR A 625 -14.85 -13.34 35.19
N ALA A 626 -14.23 -12.54 34.34
CA ALA A 626 -12.82 -12.62 34.00
C ALA A 626 -12.13 -11.26 34.13
N VAL A 627 -10.85 -11.27 34.42
CA VAL A 627 -10.01 -10.08 34.61
C VAL A 627 -8.81 -10.14 33.68
N ALA A 628 -8.70 -9.16 32.80
CA ALA A 628 -7.49 -8.91 32.03
C ALA A 628 -6.66 -7.84 32.73
N THR A 629 -5.49 -8.21 33.24
CA THR A 629 -4.55 -7.31 33.92
C THR A 629 -3.44 -6.87 32.96
N PHE A 630 -3.26 -5.58 32.78
CA PHE A 630 -2.19 -4.97 32.01
C PHE A 630 -1.13 -4.44 32.98
N VAL A 631 0.08 -4.99 32.88
CA VAL A 631 1.24 -4.61 33.68
C VAL A 631 2.15 -3.74 32.81
N PHE A 632 2.48 -2.55 33.28
CA PHE A 632 3.41 -1.65 32.60
C PHE A 632 4.68 -1.51 33.44
N ASN A 633 5.79 -2.05 32.95
CA ASN A 633 7.13 -1.79 33.47
C ASN A 633 7.67 -0.55 32.78
N ILE A 634 7.63 0.57 33.49
CA ILE A 634 7.98 1.89 32.96
C ILE A 634 9.45 2.15 33.25
N HIS A 635 10.19 2.46 32.20
CA HIS A 635 11.59 2.85 32.22
C HIS A 635 11.71 4.31 31.83
N ILE A 636 12.07 5.17 32.78
CA ILE A 636 12.29 6.59 32.52
C ILE A 636 13.68 6.76 31.91
N THR A 637 13.75 6.98 30.60
CA THR A 637 15.01 7.10 29.88
C THR A 637 14.94 8.01 28.67
N SER A 638 16.00 8.78 28.45
CA SER A 638 16.24 9.57 27.24
C SER A 638 16.82 8.76 26.07
N SER A 639 17.25 7.52 26.30
CA SER A 639 17.89 6.68 25.27
C SER A 639 16.90 5.97 24.34
N ARG A 640 15.63 5.84 24.73
CA ARG A 640 14.60 5.10 23.99
C ARG A 640 13.22 5.66 24.32
N THR A 641 12.32 5.63 23.35
CA THR A 641 10.88 5.91 23.52
C THR A 641 10.07 4.80 22.86
N GLY A 642 8.87 4.51 23.39
CA GLY A 642 7.97 3.48 22.84
C GLY A 642 7.72 2.36 23.83
N TYR A 643 7.25 1.20 23.34
CA TYR A 643 6.92 0.06 24.18
C TYR A 643 7.15 -1.26 23.45
N GLU A 644 7.20 -2.35 24.21
CA GLU A 644 7.22 -3.72 23.73
C GLU A 644 6.41 -4.63 24.67
N ILE A 645 5.83 -5.71 24.15
CA ILE A 645 5.25 -6.76 24.99
C ILE A 645 6.39 -7.55 25.64
N SER A 646 6.36 -7.69 26.95
CA SER A 646 7.29 -8.56 27.67
C SER A 646 6.66 -9.92 27.94
N ASN A 647 7.44 -10.98 27.69
CA ASN A 647 7.06 -12.34 28.08
C ASN A 647 7.14 -12.43 29.61
N GLY A 648 6.05 -12.03 30.29
CA GLY A 648 5.88 -12.31 31.71
C GLY A 648 5.93 -13.83 31.91
N GLY A 649 6.79 -14.30 32.80
CA GLY A 649 7.00 -15.71 33.04
C GLY A 649 5.70 -16.44 33.41
N ASN A 650 5.11 -17.12 32.43
CA ASN A 650 4.49 -18.41 32.67
C ASN A 650 5.65 -19.39 32.85
N THR A 651 5.83 -19.91 34.06
CA THR A 651 6.49 -21.21 34.21
C THR A 651 5.71 -22.20 33.38
N ALA A 652 6.25 -22.49 32.20
CA ALA A 652 5.89 -23.66 31.43
C ALA A 652 5.87 -24.85 32.39
N SER A 653 4.79 -25.63 32.35
CA SER A 653 4.95 -27.06 32.56
C SER A 653 6.02 -27.50 31.55
N THR A 654 7.23 -27.73 32.04
CA THR A 654 8.32 -28.32 31.27
C THR A 654 7.90 -29.72 30.87
N GLU A 655 7.23 -29.86 29.73
CA GLU A 655 7.55 -30.99 28.87
C GLU A 655 8.92 -30.70 28.27
N ILE A 656 9.86 -31.60 28.57
CA ILE A 656 11.20 -31.59 27.99
C ILE A 656 11.00 -31.87 26.50
N VAL A 657 10.92 -30.80 25.70
CA VAL A 657 11.06 -30.90 24.25
C VAL A 657 12.53 -31.25 23.97
N PRO A 658 12.83 -32.36 23.27
CA PRO A 658 14.20 -32.70 22.95
C PRO A 658 14.81 -31.56 22.13
N GLU A 659 16.00 -31.12 22.53
CA GLU A 659 16.78 -30.11 21.82
C GLU A 659 16.83 -30.46 20.32
N ALA A 660 16.31 -29.57 19.47
CA ALA A 660 16.19 -29.82 18.05
C ALA A 660 17.59 -30.06 17.44
N ILE A 661 17.75 -31.15 16.70
CA ILE A 661 19.02 -31.52 16.08
C ILE A 661 19.13 -30.79 14.73
N TYR A 662 20.00 -29.78 14.63
CA TYR A 662 20.17 -28.92 13.43
C TYR A 662 21.56 -29.06 12.80
N PRO A 663 21.73 -28.78 11.49
CA PRO A 663 23.03 -28.78 10.82
C PRO A 663 24.01 -27.74 11.40
N VAL A 664 25.24 -28.15 11.74
CA VAL A 664 26.33 -27.26 12.18
C VAL A 664 27.54 -27.28 11.24
N GLY A 665 27.51 -28.12 10.19
CA GLY A 665 28.51 -28.08 9.14
C GLY A 665 28.22 -29.04 7.99
N TYR A 666 28.55 -28.60 6.77
CA TYR A 666 28.42 -29.40 5.55
C TYR A 666 29.78 -29.89 5.08
N TYR A 667 29.82 -31.11 4.56
CA TYR A 667 31.01 -31.76 4.05
C TYR A 667 30.71 -32.42 2.72
N SER A 668 31.66 -32.35 1.78
CA SER A 668 31.64 -33.13 0.56
C SER A 668 31.69 -34.62 0.88
N ILE A 669 31.34 -35.48 -0.09
CA ILE A 669 31.49 -36.94 0.08
C ILE A 669 32.96 -37.37 0.31
N SER A 670 33.92 -36.52 -0.09
CA SER A 670 35.36 -36.70 0.17
C SER A 670 35.81 -36.20 1.55
N GLY A 671 34.91 -35.67 2.38
CA GLY A 671 35.19 -35.24 3.76
C GLY A 671 35.68 -33.81 3.91
N SER A 672 35.74 -33.01 2.84
CA SER A 672 36.13 -31.59 2.89
C SER A 672 34.96 -30.74 3.35
N ARG A 673 35.18 -29.80 4.28
CA ARG A 673 34.14 -28.86 4.73
C ARG A 673 33.75 -27.91 3.60
N ILE A 674 32.45 -27.74 3.38
CA ILE A 674 31.85 -26.86 2.37
C ILE A 674 30.90 -25.87 3.04
N SER A 675 30.72 -24.69 2.45
CA SER A 675 29.88 -23.61 3.02
C SER A 675 28.38 -23.88 2.87
N SER A 676 27.98 -24.72 1.92
CA SER A 676 26.60 -25.12 1.68
C SER A 676 26.53 -26.48 0.96
N PRO A 677 25.40 -27.22 1.03
CA PRO A 677 25.25 -28.48 0.31
C PRO A 677 25.30 -28.25 -1.22
N GLN A 678 26.02 -29.12 -1.93
CA GLN A 678 26.14 -29.12 -3.39
C GLN A 678 25.15 -30.12 -4.02
N ARG A 679 24.91 -30.02 -5.32
CA ARG A 679 24.04 -30.97 -6.04
C ARG A 679 24.57 -32.40 -5.89
N GLY A 680 23.72 -33.33 -5.45
CA GLY A 680 24.09 -34.72 -5.12
C GLY A 680 24.14 -35.02 -3.62
N VAL A 681 24.90 -36.07 -3.24
CA VAL A 681 24.99 -36.56 -1.84
C VAL A 681 25.98 -35.71 -1.04
N ASN A 682 25.52 -35.16 0.09
CA ASN A 682 26.33 -34.38 1.03
C ASN A 682 26.31 -35.02 2.41
N ILE A 683 27.37 -34.79 3.19
CA ILE A 683 27.46 -35.22 4.58
C ILE A 683 27.27 -33.99 5.48
N VAL A 684 26.34 -34.07 6.42
CA VAL A 684 25.97 -32.99 7.34
C VAL A 684 26.34 -33.39 8.75
N LYS A 685 27.15 -32.59 9.43
CA LYS A 685 27.33 -32.69 10.87
C LYS A 685 26.20 -31.97 11.57
N MET A 686 25.56 -32.64 12.50
CA MET A 686 24.45 -32.10 13.28
C MET A 686 24.92 -31.59 14.66
N SER A 687 24.10 -30.79 15.33
CA SER A 687 24.38 -30.18 16.64
C SER A 687 24.61 -31.21 17.75
N ASP A 688 23.99 -32.39 17.64
CA ASP A 688 24.22 -33.54 18.53
C ASP A 688 25.53 -34.30 18.25
N GLY A 689 26.33 -33.85 17.29
CA GLY A 689 27.58 -34.49 16.88
C GLY A 689 27.42 -35.64 15.89
N SER A 690 26.19 -36.03 15.55
CA SER A 690 25.93 -37.06 14.53
C SER A 690 26.23 -36.55 13.11
N PHE A 691 26.49 -37.48 12.19
CA PHE A 691 26.63 -37.17 10.76
C PHE A 691 25.48 -37.80 9.97
N ARG A 692 24.79 -37.01 9.15
CA ARG A 692 23.68 -37.45 8.29
C ARG A 692 24.04 -37.27 6.81
N LYS A 693 23.54 -38.16 5.95
CA LYS A 693 23.63 -37.97 4.49
C LYS A 693 22.36 -37.28 4.01
N ILE A 694 22.51 -36.21 3.25
CA ILE A 694 21.39 -35.51 2.59
C ILE A 694 21.62 -35.48 1.08
N ILE A 695 20.54 -35.50 0.30
CA ILE A 695 20.57 -35.41 -1.17
C ILE A 695 19.97 -34.08 -1.56
N LYS A 696 20.73 -33.24 -2.27
CA LYS A 696 20.25 -31.96 -2.82
C LYS A 696 20.09 -32.13 -4.33
N ASN A 697 18.85 -31.97 -4.82
CA ASN A 697 18.50 -32.18 -6.23
C ASN A 697 19.09 -31.13 -7.16
#